data_AF-A0A9D7EBV4-F1
#
_entry.id   AF-A0A9D7EBV4-F1
#
_cell.length_a   1.000
_cell.length_b   1.000
_cell.length_c   1.000
_cell.angle_alpha   90.00
_cell.angle_beta   90.00
_cell.angle_gamma   90.00
#
_symmetry.space_group_name_H-M   'P 1'
#
loop_
_entity.id
_entity.type
_entity.pdbx_description
1 polymer ?
#
loop_
_entity_poly.entity_id
_entity_poly.type
_entity_poly.pdbx_seq_one_letter_code
_entity_poly.pdbx_strand_id
1 'polypeptide(L)'
;MSDLVPADAVVVCRPEQMREAATVLSCFAQGVLPPLFVLEHAPCSETRYRTLHERYRAMRDRRDEDVGTLAARLALDGKRKAPGWRPKWSNEEIDRRVEALTPYRRWVKRHRLLAAVYHKLPLRRAIFLVAATADDMSVIEPQPKGVLGTAREPLLAEGLQWIVVASEGDEPFWHRAWRAVRPGEPLPAEAIDVGGDGVALIAGLHRARRKGLPLRVRDGATASGFAIEPASGDAASEAVVVEASDKADALAAVFYALRQDALLCVYPQPSTRSIERARQAIEVWQEGPHAAGDVAPIAELEAAVARAVPDAVAGAVGTLPLTAWTGGVPYHLLRRPGCDWSDKPIGLMTGDALLLAALALFDASDTSDASETRDPIGASGGRVEATPSPLARLHVVFDPGDFPTGETEGVLRALAADPGFALLLQGPAASNTALIAAGGAPLELVYFNTHGSDDSIALKDMPLPGYKLLQRVTMRSRPLVFNNSCLSWTGVGREFLVAGARGYVGTLWSVDARNAAAFAIAAMDQLVAGGRTIAASLRGSRVDPATEKAYVFVGAVSARLRAAGASALHERERMNANATLLVEMGLSLCHEGPSDSPLIAAEVQTLLAQAEAIAAAIDERWPEPDRATLPLLTRRLDLARQLDFGNEQNVRRCVDMGKRGLKLAGDPNDETTSDLEGKAAFWLACSRVSRKLERWADMVTLLSFSIQNQEKAGRTVSDEYLDRSDAYLKLGERDLATSDAEHAQSAFTAAADAGDADARRGAMLAAGRLAGLYRKTGRLDAALAAALDGHRAAVVAEDLLEQASFKMDESSIRRTTGDSAAAVAAADEALATVRRARNEDKEIEAFGTLTLALLAARESERALLVAQDGLAAARRRGQAAPAICFLCDLSAVAKAGNDVAGAYARLHEAAAIVARTGGAPMARRLLIESDALLTSARTWEAQRGALKVTATVTFALPREERSAECTQTMSRLLWRIASRGWAASRDPLWRARRELSQVREAQGEQFSEQGRFILDAVDACYARAKGLAEAAQAEAARLDALSQGGFQLASFVAAGDASEHPAWRKARADESPASSGSAG
;
A
#
# COMPACT_ATOMS: atom_id res chain seq x y z
N MET A 1 -40.85 21.61 -15.11
CA MET A 1 -40.75 20.13 -15.00
C MET A 1 -39.63 19.73 -14.01
N SER A 2 -39.51 20.39 -12.86
CA SER A 2 -38.42 20.17 -11.88
C SER A 2 -38.51 18.87 -11.08
N ASP A 3 -39.67 18.21 -11.09
CA ASP A 3 -39.99 17.11 -10.16
C ASP A 3 -39.83 15.73 -10.84
N LEU A 4 -38.72 15.52 -11.56
CA LEU A 4 -38.43 14.20 -12.12
C LEU A 4 -38.00 13.25 -11.00
N VAL A 5 -38.77 12.18 -10.78
CA VAL A 5 -38.44 11.14 -9.79
C VAL A 5 -37.64 10.03 -10.47
N PRO A 6 -36.55 9.52 -9.87
CA PRO A 6 -35.86 8.34 -10.38
C PRO A 6 -36.81 7.17 -10.56
N ALA A 7 -36.68 6.43 -11.67
CA ALA A 7 -37.48 5.22 -11.87
C ALA A 7 -37.13 4.14 -10.83
N ASP A 8 -38.08 3.23 -10.59
CA ASP A 8 -37.85 1.98 -9.86
C ASP A 8 -37.18 0.91 -10.74
N ALA A 9 -36.92 1.20 -12.02
CA ALA A 9 -36.36 0.27 -12.99
C ALA A 9 -35.17 0.86 -13.75
N VAL A 10 -34.10 0.08 -13.90
CA VAL A 10 -32.97 0.37 -14.79
C VAL A 10 -33.12 -0.35 -16.12
N VAL A 11 -32.82 0.32 -17.23
CA VAL A 11 -32.78 -0.30 -18.56
C VAL A 11 -31.34 -0.73 -18.87
N VAL A 12 -31.14 -2.02 -19.12
CA VAL A 12 -29.84 -2.62 -19.43
C VAL A 12 -29.83 -3.05 -20.90
N CYS A 13 -28.86 -2.53 -21.66
CA CYS A 13 -28.75 -2.80 -23.10
C CYS A 13 -27.29 -2.87 -23.55
N ARG A 14 -27.05 -3.39 -24.76
CA ARG A 14 -25.76 -3.30 -25.44
C ARG A 14 -25.64 -2.00 -26.26
N PRO A 15 -24.42 -1.52 -26.57
CA PRO A 15 -24.22 -0.28 -27.32
C PRO A 15 -25.02 -0.20 -28.64
N GLU A 16 -25.13 -1.31 -29.37
CA GLU A 16 -25.81 -1.42 -30.66
C GLU A 16 -27.35 -1.45 -30.56
N GLN A 17 -27.92 -1.64 -29.37
CA GLN A 17 -29.37 -1.78 -29.15
C GLN A 17 -30.07 -0.42 -28.94
N MET A 18 -29.64 0.61 -29.66
CA MET A 18 -30.17 1.96 -29.51
C MET A 18 -31.68 2.05 -29.81
N ARG A 19 -32.16 1.29 -30.81
CA ARG A 19 -33.58 1.27 -31.22
C ARG A 19 -34.47 0.68 -30.13
N GLU A 20 -34.06 -0.47 -29.59
CA GLU A 20 -34.75 -1.18 -28.53
C GLU A 20 -34.72 -0.35 -27.25
N ALA A 21 -33.55 0.21 -26.90
CA ALA A 21 -33.38 1.06 -25.73
C ALA A 21 -34.28 2.29 -25.80
N ALA A 22 -34.27 3.04 -26.91
CA ALA A 22 -35.14 4.19 -27.09
C ALA A 22 -36.63 3.80 -26.95
N THR A 23 -37.02 2.67 -27.52
CA THR A 23 -38.40 2.18 -27.41
C THR A 23 -38.79 1.86 -25.96
N VAL A 24 -37.97 1.12 -25.22
CA VAL A 24 -38.24 0.80 -23.80
C VAL A 24 -38.25 2.04 -22.91
N LEU A 25 -37.26 2.91 -23.10
CA LEU A 25 -37.12 4.16 -22.37
C LEU A 25 -38.32 5.10 -22.58
N SER A 26 -38.93 5.10 -23.77
CA SER A 26 -40.12 5.90 -24.06
C SER A 26 -41.35 5.49 -23.23
N CYS A 27 -41.46 4.21 -22.87
CA CYS A 27 -42.62 3.65 -22.18
C CYS A 27 -42.76 4.06 -20.71
N PHE A 28 -41.75 4.68 -20.08
CA PHE A 28 -41.85 5.14 -18.69
C PHE A 28 -42.93 6.21 -18.52
N ALA A 29 -43.44 6.46 -17.31
CA ALA A 29 -44.39 7.55 -17.06
C ALA A 29 -43.77 8.92 -17.28
N GLN A 30 -44.54 9.92 -17.73
CA GLN A 30 -44.05 11.31 -17.74
C GLN A 30 -43.67 11.70 -16.30
N GLY A 31 -42.57 12.43 -16.13
CA GLY A 31 -42.08 12.77 -14.79
C GLY A 31 -41.13 11.73 -14.18
N VAL A 32 -40.90 10.60 -14.84
CA VAL A 32 -39.96 9.57 -14.36
C VAL A 32 -38.62 9.65 -15.11
N LEU A 33 -37.52 9.52 -14.40
CA LEU A 33 -36.17 9.51 -14.97
C LEU A 33 -35.58 8.09 -14.92
N PRO A 34 -35.69 7.29 -15.99
CA PRO A 34 -35.13 5.94 -16.01
C PRO A 34 -33.60 5.97 -16.18
N PRO A 35 -32.83 5.31 -15.30
CA PRO A 35 -31.41 5.12 -15.52
C PRO A 35 -31.17 4.14 -16.69
N LEU A 36 -30.15 4.46 -17.49
CA LEU A 36 -29.69 3.65 -18.61
C LEU A 36 -28.33 3.04 -18.29
N PHE A 37 -28.23 1.72 -18.32
CA PHE A 37 -26.97 0.99 -18.14
C PHE A 37 -26.58 0.33 -19.47
N VAL A 38 -25.59 0.92 -20.16
CA VAL A 38 -25.06 0.34 -21.40
C VAL A 38 -23.90 -0.60 -21.05
N LEU A 39 -24.16 -1.89 -21.21
CA LEU A 39 -23.25 -2.98 -20.90
C LEU A 39 -22.33 -3.27 -22.09
N GLU A 40 -21.15 -2.65 -22.09
CA GLU A 40 -20.14 -2.91 -23.12
C GLU A 40 -19.57 -4.32 -23.00
N HIS A 41 -19.16 -4.91 -24.11
CA HIS A 41 -18.37 -6.16 -24.08
C HIS A 41 -17.01 -5.91 -23.42
N ALA A 42 -16.61 -6.81 -22.52
CA ALA A 42 -15.27 -6.78 -21.97
C ALA A 42 -14.24 -6.87 -23.12
N PRO A 43 -13.17 -6.05 -23.11
CA PRO A 43 -12.21 -5.99 -24.22
C PRO A 43 -11.36 -7.27 -24.36
N CYS A 44 -11.40 -8.15 -23.35
CA CYS A 44 -10.90 -9.50 -23.43
C CYS A 44 -11.71 -10.43 -22.52
N SER A 45 -11.62 -11.74 -22.76
CA SER A 45 -12.20 -12.73 -21.86
C SER A 45 -11.54 -12.68 -20.47
N GLU A 46 -12.28 -13.13 -19.47
CA GLU A 46 -11.79 -13.22 -18.09
C GLU A 46 -10.52 -14.10 -18.01
N THR A 47 -10.49 -15.25 -18.68
CA THR A 47 -9.33 -16.14 -18.74
C THR A 47 -8.09 -15.43 -19.28
N ARG A 48 -8.26 -14.62 -20.34
CA ARG A 48 -7.16 -13.82 -20.90
C ARG A 48 -6.71 -12.75 -19.92
N TYR A 49 -7.64 -12.08 -19.22
CA TYR A 49 -7.29 -11.10 -18.19
C TYR A 49 -6.53 -11.75 -17.02
N ARG A 50 -7.00 -12.89 -16.49
CA ARG A 50 -6.32 -13.64 -15.43
C ARG A 50 -4.90 -14.02 -15.85
N THR A 51 -4.71 -14.51 -17.08
CA THR A 51 -3.39 -14.82 -17.63
C THR A 51 -2.48 -13.59 -17.68
N LEU A 52 -2.99 -12.44 -18.11
CA LEU A 52 -2.22 -11.19 -18.13
C LEU A 52 -1.85 -10.73 -16.71
N HIS A 53 -2.78 -10.86 -15.76
CA HIS A 53 -2.58 -10.45 -14.37
C HIS A 53 -1.54 -11.33 -13.69
N GLU A 54 -1.60 -12.65 -13.87
CA GLU A 54 -0.61 -13.59 -13.34
C GLU A 54 0.78 -13.30 -13.88
N ARG A 55 0.92 -12.99 -15.18
CA ARG A 55 2.21 -12.60 -15.79
C ARG A 55 2.75 -11.29 -15.21
N TYR A 56 1.89 -10.31 -14.97
CA TYR A 56 2.27 -9.07 -14.31
C TYR A 56 2.72 -9.34 -12.87
N ARG A 57 1.92 -10.08 -12.11
CA ARG A 57 2.20 -10.42 -10.72
C ARG A 57 3.50 -11.19 -10.57
N ALA A 58 3.71 -12.26 -11.35
CA ALA A 58 4.94 -13.04 -11.30
C ALA A 58 6.20 -12.18 -11.54
N MET A 59 6.08 -11.14 -12.38
CA MET A 59 7.17 -10.20 -12.61
C MET A 59 7.36 -9.21 -11.47
N ARG A 60 6.27 -8.70 -10.88
CA ARG A 60 6.33 -7.83 -9.70
C ARG A 60 6.93 -8.60 -8.52
N ASP A 61 6.47 -9.81 -8.26
CA ASP A 61 6.97 -10.66 -7.19
C ASP A 61 8.47 -10.94 -7.41
N ARG A 62 8.90 -11.22 -8.65
CA ARG A 62 10.33 -11.33 -9.01
C ARG A 62 11.12 -10.03 -8.78
N ARG A 63 10.52 -8.87 -9.09
CA ARG A 63 11.14 -7.56 -8.81
C ARG A 63 11.33 -7.37 -7.31
N ASP A 64 10.29 -7.64 -6.53
CA ASP A 64 10.30 -7.44 -5.09
C ASP A 64 11.28 -8.41 -4.40
N GLU A 65 11.37 -9.66 -4.88
CA GLU A 65 12.42 -10.62 -4.51
C GLU A 65 13.83 -10.11 -4.82
N ASP A 66 14.06 -9.64 -6.06
CA ASP A 66 15.36 -9.12 -6.50
C ASP A 66 15.75 -7.87 -5.68
N VAL A 67 14.83 -6.93 -5.45
CA VAL A 67 15.02 -5.71 -4.64
C VAL A 67 15.27 -6.04 -3.17
N GLY A 68 14.66 -7.12 -2.66
CA GLY A 68 14.89 -7.63 -1.31
C GLY A 68 16.32 -8.13 -1.07
N THR A 69 17.10 -8.42 -2.12
CA THR A 69 18.47 -8.91 -1.99
C THR A 69 19.46 -7.83 -1.52
N LEU A 70 20.46 -8.23 -0.73
CA LEU A 70 21.56 -7.36 -0.29
C LEU A 70 22.27 -6.69 -1.48
N ALA A 71 22.43 -7.41 -2.59
CA ALA A 71 23.06 -6.90 -3.80
C ALA A 71 22.25 -5.76 -4.45
N ALA A 72 20.92 -5.87 -4.49
CA ALA A 72 20.06 -4.81 -5.00
C ALA A 72 20.00 -3.60 -4.06
N ARG A 73 19.94 -3.81 -2.74
CA ARG A 73 20.01 -2.72 -1.75
C ARG A 73 21.32 -1.93 -1.87
N LEU A 74 22.45 -2.62 -2.00
CA LEU A 74 23.78 -2.01 -2.20
C LEU A 74 23.92 -1.29 -3.55
N ALA A 75 23.24 -1.77 -4.60
CA ALA A 75 23.21 -1.14 -5.91
C ALA A 75 22.31 0.11 -5.94
N LEU A 76 21.17 0.08 -5.23
CA LEU A 76 20.22 1.20 -5.08
C LEU A 76 20.80 2.33 -4.22
N ASP A 77 21.57 1.99 -3.18
CA ASP A 77 22.26 2.98 -2.33
C ASP A 77 23.44 3.70 -3.03
N GLY A 78 23.73 3.37 -4.29
CA GLY A 78 24.83 3.97 -5.06
C GLY A 78 26.24 3.65 -4.54
N LYS A 79 26.36 2.88 -3.45
CA LYS A 79 27.63 2.66 -2.74
C LYS A 79 28.51 1.56 -3.32
N ARG A 80 27.99 0.64 -4.14
CA ARG A 80 28.80 -0.34 -4.91
C ARG A 80 28.03 -0.88 -6.12
N LYS A 81 28.45 -0.52 -7.33
CA LYS A 81 28.07 -1.30 -8.54
C LYS A 81 28.81 -2.64 -8.46
N ALA A 82 28.13 -3.70 -8.03
CA ALA A 82 28.64 -5.05 -8.25
C ALA A 82 28.84 -5.22 -9.77
N PRO A 83 30.08 -5.41 -10.27
CA PRO A 83 30.32 -5.48 -11.71
C PRO A 83 29.54 -6.65 -12.31
N GLY A 84 28.65 -6.37 -13.27
CA GLY A 84 27.89 -7.38 -14.01
C GLY A 84 26.53 -7.77 -13.44
N TRP A 85 26.08 -7.22 -12.30
CA TRP A 85 24.71 -7.47 -11.83
C TRP A 85 23.71 -6.70 -12.71
N ARG A 86 22.75 -7.43 -13.30
CA ARG A 86 21.57 -6.87 -13.97
C ARG A 86 20.32 -7.50 -13.36
N PRO A 87 19.32 -6.71 -12.95
CA PRO A 87 18.05 -7.26 -12.48
C PRO A 87 17.43 -8.14 -13.56
N LYS A 88 16.73 -9.21 -13.17
CA LYS A 88 16.05 -10.13 -14.13
C LYS A 88 14.72 -9.58 -14.62
N TRP A 89 14.52 -8.28 -14.45
CA TRP A 89 13.33 -7.50 -14.78
C TRP A 89 13.75 -6.12 -15.28
N SER A 90 12.90 -5.49 -16.09
CA SER A 90 13.03 -4.07 -16.46
C SER A 90 11.73 -3.35 -16.15
N ASN A 91 11.82 -2.06 -15.78
CA ASN A 91 10.64 -1.22 -15.58
C ASN A 91 9.79 -1.12 -16.85
N GLU A 92 10.42 -1.11 -18.03
CA GLU A 92 9.73 -1.13 -19.32
C GLU A 92 8.86 -2.38 -19.51
N GLU A 93 9.36 -3.56 -19.13
CA GLU A 93 8.59 -4.80 -19.26
C GLU A 93 7.45 -4.87 -18.25
N ILE A 94 7.66 -4.36 -17.02
CA ILE A 94 6.58 -4.19 -16.04
C ILE A 94 5.52 -3.26 -16.63
N ASP A 95 5.94 -2.12 -17.18
CA ASP A 95 5.06 -1.11 -17.75
C ASP A 95 4.25 -1.66 -18.93
N ARG A 96 4.87 -2.40 -19.85
CA ARG A 96 4.17 -3.09 -20.95
C ARG A 96 3.10 -4.07 -20.46
N ARG A 97 3.40 -4.82 -19.40
CA ARG A 97 2.43 -5.79 -18.81
C ARG A 97 1.29 -5.08 -18.10
N VAL A 98 1.59 -3.97 -17.42
CA VAL A 98 0.59 -3.12 -16.79
C VAL A 98 -0.32 -2.49 -17.85
N GLU A 99 0.27 -1.94 -18.91
CA GLU A 99 -0.45 -1.34 -20.02
C GLU A 99 -1.41 -2.34 -20.66
N ALA A 100 -0.98 -3.59 -20.87
CA ALA A 100 -1.82 -4.66 -21.41
C ALA A 100 -3.07 -4.99 -20.55
N LEU A 101 -3.06 -4.68 -19.25
CA LEU A 101 -4.22 -4.86 -18.35
C LEU A 101 -5.23 -3.70 -18.45
N THR A 102 -4.82 -2.58 -19.02
CA THR A 102 -5.53 -1.30 -18.96
C THR A 102 -6.89 -1.32 -19.63
N PRO A 103 -7.08 -1.90 -20.83
CA PRO A 103 -8.41 -1.93 -21.45
C PRO A 103 -9.46 -2.58 -20.55
N TYR A 104 -9.14 -3.74 -19.97
CA TYR A 104 -10.06 -4.46 -19.09
C TYR A 104 -10.30 -3.70 -17.79
N ARG A 105 -9.26 -3.12 -17.18
CA ARG A 105 -9.41 -2.36 -15.93
C ARG A 105 -10.17 -1.05 -16.13
N ARG A 106 -10.02 -0.39 -17.28
CA ARG A 106 -10.85 0.76 -17.69
C ARG A 106 -12.32 0.34 -17.75
N TRP A 107 -12.60 -0.76 -18.44
CA TRP A 107 -13.95 -1.32 -18.54
C TRP A 107 -14.53 -1.63 -17.15
N VAL A 108 -13.79 -2.30 -16.26
CA VAL A 108 -14.25 -2.58 -14.88
C VAL A 108 -14.51 -1.28 -14.09
N LYS A 109 -13.58 -0.33 -14.11
CA LYS A 109 -13.72 0.93 -13.36
C LYS A 109 -14.93 1.74 -13.82
N ARG A 110 -15.11 1.87 -15.13
CA ARG A 110 -16.29 2.53 -15.73
C ARG A 110 -17.59 1.92 -15.20
N HIS A 111 -17.74 0.59 -15.32
CA HIS A 111 -18.98 -0.08 -14.94
C HIS A 111 -19.21 -0.03 -13.42
N ARG A 112 -18.16 -0.09 -12.60
CA ARG A 112 -18.26 0.13 -11.15
C ARG A 112 -18.69 1.54 -10.78
N LEU A 113 -18.19 2.55 -11.48
CA LEU A 113 -18.61 3.93 -11.23
C LEU A 113 -20.09 4.13 -11.57
N LEU A 114 -20.54 3.61 -12.71
CA LEU A 114 -21.96 3.60 -13.09
C LEU A 114 -22.81 2.83 -12.05
N ALA A 115 -22.39 1.63 -11.67
CA ALA A 115 -23.03 0.82 -10.64
C ALA A 115 -23.14 1.59 -9.31
N ALA A 116 -22.06 2.25 -8.87
CA ALA A 116 -22.04 3.04 -7.64
C ALA A 116 -22.98 4.25 -7.69
N VAL A 117 -23.23 4.84 -8.87
CA VAL A 117 -24.28 5.85 -9.04
C VAL A 117 -25.66 5.21 -8.89
N TYR A 118 -25.91 4.09 -9.57
CA TYR A 118 -27.25 3.48 -9.62
C TYR A 118 -27.64 2.72 -8.36
N HIS A 119 -26.69 2.23 -7.56
CA HIS A 119 -26.96 1.63 -6.25
C HIS A 119 -27.55 2.63 -5.25
N LYS A 120 -27.40 3.93 -5.48
CA LYS A 120 -28.04 4.98 -4.66
C LYS A 120 -29.51 5.20 -5.05
N LEU A 121 -29.97 4.63 -6.16
CA LEU A 121 -31.34 4.80 -6.64
C LEU A 121 -32.26 3.73 -6.05
N PRO A 122 -33.55 4.01 -5.85
CA PRO A 122 -34.52 3.08 -5.28
C PRO A 122 -34.99 2.03 -6.31
N LEU A 123 -34.05 1.35 -6.96
CA LEU A 123 -34.32 0.36 -7.99
C LEU A 123 -34.90 -0.92 -7.37
N ARG A 124 -35.93 -1.46 -8.01
CA ARG A 124 -36.60 -2.74 -7.67
C ARG A 124 -36.48 -3.77 -8.79
N ARG A 125 -36.23 -3.31 -10.01
CA ARG A 125 -36.25 -4.15 -11.22
C ARG A 125 -35.22 -3.68 -12.24
N ALA A 126 -34.77 -4.60 -13.08
CA ALA A 126 -33.87 -4.34 -14.20
C ALA A 126 -34.49 -4.91 -15.48
N ILE A 127 -34.63 -4.05 -16.50
CA ILE A 127 -35.19 -4.40 -17.80
C ILE A 127 -34.04 -4.66 -18.76
N PHE A 128 -33.85 -5.92 -19.12
CA PHE A 128 -32.79 -6.38 -19.98
C PHE A 128 -33.26 -6.49 -21.43
N LEU A 129 -32.55 -5.82 -22.33
CA LEU A 129 -32.76 -5.94 -23.79
C LEU A 129 -31.85 -7.00 -24.41
N VAL A 130 -30.92 -7.52 -23.62
CA VAL A 130 -30.00 -8.59 -23.96
C VAL A 130 -30.19 -9.74 -22.97
N ALA A 131 -30.00 -10.97 -23.41
CA ALA A 131 -29.95 -12.13 -22.52
C ALA A 131 -28.63 -12.12 -21.71
N ALA A 132 -28.52 -11.20 -20.75
CA ALA A 132 -27.38 -11.12 -19.85
C ALA A 132 -27.43 -12.26 -18.83
N THR A 133 -26.27 -12.85 -18.56
CA THR A 133 -26.07 -13.80 -17.47
C THR A 133 -25.67 -13.07 -16.17
N ALA A 134 -25.68 -13.78 -15.04
CA ALA A 134 -25.09 -13.27 -13.79
C ALA A 134 -23.60 -12.92 -13.98
N ASP A 135 -22.89 -13.66 -14.84
CA ASP A 135 -21.49 -13.42 -15.17
C ASP A 135 -21.31 -12.13 -15.99
N ASP A 136 -22.22 -11.84 -16.93
CA ASP A 136 -22.23 -10.57 -17.67
C ASP A 136 -22.45 -9.36 -16.76
N MET A 137 -23.21 -9.55 -15.68
CA MET A 137 -23.60 -8.50 -14.72
C MET A 137 -22.72 -8.47 -13.47
N SER A 138 -21.53 -9.04 -13.55
CA SER A 138 -20.58 -9.02 -12.45
C SER A 138 -19.15 -8.93 -12.94
N VAL A 139 -18.30 -8.28 -12.14
CA VAL A 139 -16.90 -8.04 -12.46
C VAL A 139 -15.98 -8.69 -11.44
N ILE A 140 -14.88 -9.25 -11.90
CA ILE A 140 -13.82 -9.72 -10.99
C ILE A 140 -12.99 -8.53 -10.50
N GLU A 141 -12.73 -8.48 -9.19
CA GLU A 141 -11.97 -7.38 -8.62
C GLU A 141 -10.52 -7.40 -9.12
N PRO A 142 -10.04 -6.34 -9.78
CA PRO A 142 -8.64 -6.20 -10.17
C PRO A 142 -7.82 -5.83 -8.93
N GLN A 143 -7.54 -6.79 -8.05
CA GLN A 143 -6.69 -6.50 -6.90
C GLN A 143 -5.27 -6.12 -7.37
N PRO A 144 -4.72 -4.98 -6.93
CA PRO A 144 -3.39 -4.53 -7.32
C PRO A 144 -2.28 -5.42 -6.73
N LYS A 145 -2.51 -5.95 -5.51
CA LYS A 145 -1.49 -6.64 -4.70
C LYS A 145 -1.68 -8.16 -4.57
N GLY A 146 -2.92 -8.68 -4.65
CA GLY A 146 -3.26 -10.09 -4.35
C GLY A 146 -3.46 -11.04 -5.55
N VAL A 147 -3.73 -12.32 -5.25
CA VAL A 147 -4.31 -13.28 -6.21
C VAL A 147 -5.67 -12.75 -6.62
N LEU A 148 -6.03 -12.81 -7.91
CA LEU A 148 -7.41 -12.55 -8.30
C LEU A 148 -8.32 -13.59 -7.64
N GLY A 149 -9.19 -13.14 -6.74
CA GLY A 149 -10.20 -14.00 -6.14
C GLY A 149 -11.15 -14.62 -7.17
N THR A 150 -11.95 -15.57 -6.71
CA THR A 150 -13.11 -16.09 -7.46
C THR A 150 -14.36 -15.25 -7.22
N ALA A 151 -14.35 -14.39 -6.20
CA ALA A 151 -15.44 -13.47 -5.90
C ALA A 151 -15.68 -12.51 -7.07
N ARG A 152 -16.96 -12.39 -7.45
CA ARG A 152 -17.44 -11.44 -8.45
C ARG A 152 -18.26 -10.38 -7.73
N GLU A 153 -18.05 -9.12 -8.08
CA GLU A 153 -18.83 -8.01 -7.59
C GLU A 153 -19.99 -7.75 -8.57
N PRO A 154 -21.25 -7.77 -8.12
CA PRO A 154 -22.38 -7.50 -8.99
C PRO A 154 -22.40 -6.02 -9.41
N LEU A 155 -22.73 -5.75 -10.68
CA LEU A 155 -22.83 -4.40 -11.26
C LEU A 155 -24.16 -3.72 -10.95
N LEU A 156 -25.14 -4.46 -10.42
CA LEU A 156 -26.41 -3.95 -9.96
C LEU A 156 -26.69 -4.50 -8.56
N ALA A 157 -27.57 -3.84 -7.82
CA ALA A 157 -27.93 -4.26 -6.47
C ALA A 157 -28.53 -5.68 -6.46
N GLU A 158 -28.23 -6.43 -5.40
CA GLU A 158 -28.84 -7.74 -5.19
C GLU A 158 -30.36 -7.62 -4.95
N GLY A 159 -31.12 -8.62 -5.37
CA GLY A 159 -32.57 -8.67 -5.17
C GLY A 159 -33.42 -7.93 -6.20
N LEU A 160 -32.81 -7.29 -7.22
CA LEU A 160 -33.56 -6.71 -8.34
C LEU A 160 -34.27 -7.81 -9.15
N GLN A 161 -35.53 -7.58 -9.51
CA GLN A 161 -36.25 -8.45 -10.44
C GLN A 161 -35.74 -8.25 -11.88
N TRP A 162 -35.28 -9.33 -12.53
CA TRP A 162 -34.80 -9.29 -13.91
C TRP A 162 -35.95 -9.54 -14.88
N ILE A 163 -36.17 -8.60 -15.80
CA ILE A 163 -37.22 -8.68 -16.82
C ILE A 163 -36.55 -8.60 -18.19
N VAL A 164 -36.59 -9.69 -18.94
CA VAL A 164 -36.01 -9.75 -20.29
C VAL A 164 -37.06 -9.39 -21.33
N VAL A 165 -36.76 -8.43 -22.20
CA VAL A 165 -37.62 -8.03 -23.32
C VAL A 165 -36.96 -8.48 -24.62
N ALA A 166 -37.47 -9.56 -25.20
CA ALA A 166 -36.95 -10.10 -26.45
C ALA A 166 -37.18 -9.13 -27.62
N SER A 167 -36.13 -8.95 -28.43
CA SER A 167 -36.19 -8.13 -29.66
C SER A 167 -37.12 -8.78 -30.71
N GLU A 168 -37.17 -10.11 -30.74
CA GLU A 168 -38.05 -10.90 -31.62
C GLU A 168 -39.28 -11.44 -30.87
N GLY A 169 -40.37 -11.69 -31.60
CA GLY A 169 -41.58 -12.32 -31.10
C GLY A 169 -42.84 -11.87 -31.86
N ASP A 170 -43.96 -12.55 -31.61
CA ASP A 170 -45.20 -12.44 -32.41
C ASP A 170 -45.91 -11.07 -32.32
N GLU A 171 -45.65 -10.30 -31.26
CA GLU A 171 -46.19 -8.96 -31.06
C GLU A 171 -45.17 -7.86 -31.44
N PRO A 172 -45.61 -6.63 -31.77
CA PRO A 172 -44.69 -5.50 -31.95
C PRO A 172 -43.81 -5.25 -30.71
N PHE A 173 -42.52 -4.95 -30.90
CA PHE A 173 -41.57 -4.75 -29.80
C PHE A 173 -42.04 -3.71 -28.77
N TRP A 174 -42.64 -2.61 -29.22
CA TRP A 174 -43.12 -1.55 -28.33
C TRP A 174 -44.30 -1.99 -27.43
N HIS A 175 -45.12 -2.98 -27.84
CA HIS A 175 -46.14 -3.57 -26.96
C HIS A 175 -45.48 -4.34 -25.80
N ARG A 176 -44.47 -5.15 -26.12
CA ARG A 176 -43.70 -5.90 -25.12
C ARG A 176 -42.98 -4.96 -24.16
N ALA A 177 -42.35 -3.92 -24.70
CA ALA A 177 -41.68 -2.88 -23.93
C ALA A 177 -42.64 -2.16 -22.97
N TRP A 178 -43.85 -1.79 -23.44
CA TRP A 178 -44.86 -1.15 -22.61
C TRP A 178 -45.28 -2.04 -21.44
N ARG A 179 -45.64 -3.31 -21.71
CA ARG A 179 -46.06 -4.25 -20.66
C ARG A 179 -44.94 -4.57 -19.68
N ALA A 180 -43.70 -4.59 -20.16
CA ALA A 180 -42.54 -4.75 -19.30
C ALA A 180 -42.45 -3.57 -18.34
N VAL A 181 -42.41 -2.32 -18.83
CA VAL A 181 -42.25 -1.12 -18.02
C VAL A 181 -43.47 -0.85 -17.12
N ARG A 182 -44.68 -1.04 -17.64
CA ARG A 182 -45.95 -0.73 -16.97
C ARG A 182 -46.86 -1.96 -16.90
N PRO A 183 -46.54 -2.93 -16.02
CA PRO A 183 -47.33 -4.15 -15.90
C PRO A 183 -48.75 -3.82 -15.43
N GLY A 184 -49.76 -4.29 -16.17
CA GLY A 184 -51.18 -4.09 -15.85
C GLY A 184 -51.81 -2.81 -16.40
N GLU A 185 -51.03 -1.88 -16.96
CA GLU A 185 -51.59 -0.74 -17.70
C GLU A 185 -52.04 -1.15 -19.10
N PRO A 186 -53.20 -0.68 -19.59
CA PRO A 186 -53.64 -0.94 -20.96
C PRO A 186 -52.64 -0.35 -21.97
N LEU A 187 -52.51 -0.99 -23.13
CA LEU A 187 -51.69 -0.47 -24.22
C LEU A 187 -52.26 0.86 -24.73
N PRO A 188 -51.44 1.90 -24.93
CA PRO A 188 -51.87 3.15 -25.55
C PRO A 188 -52.42 2.90 -26.95
N ALA A 189 -53.50 3.59 -27.30
CA ALA A 189 -54.08 3.53 -28.65
C ALA A 189 -53.16 4.12 -29.72
N GLU A 190 -52.24 5.00 -29.32
CA GLU A 190 -51.31 5.72 -30.20
C GLU A 190 -49.86 5.50 -29.76
N ALA A 191 -48.96 5.49 -30.75
CA ALA A 191 -47.51 5.48 -30.56
C ALA A 191 -46.88 6.54 -31.47
N ILE A 192 -45.71 7.06 -31.10
CA ILE A 192 -44.97 8.01 -31.94
C ILE A 192 -44.11 7.24 -32.93
N ASP A 193 -44.43 7.39 -34.22
CA ASP A 193 -43.66 6.80 -35.31
C ASP A 193 -42.37 7.57 -35.59
N VAL A 194 -41.24 6.86 -35.64
CA VAL A 194 -39.91 7.44 -35.89
C VAL A 194 -39.05 6.56 -36.80
N GLY A 195 -38.11 7.19 -37.50
CA GLY A 195 -37.08 6.50 -38.26
C GLY A 195 -36.10 5.74 -37.36
N GLY A 196 -35.35 4.81 -37.93
CA GLY A 196 -34.40 3.96 -37.21
C GLY A 196 -32.98 4.51 -37.07
N ASP A 197 -32.71 5.74 -37.53
CA ASP A 197 -31.41 6.42 -37.39
C ASP A 197 -31.28 7.14 -36.04
N GLY A 198 -30.04 7.38 -35.59
CA GLY A 198 -29.79 7.97 -34.28
C GLY A 198 -30.44 9.34 -34.06
N VAL A 199 -30.53 10.19 -35.09
CA VAL A 199 -31.16 11.52 -34.99
C VAL A 199 -32.66 11.37 -34.73
N ALA A 200 -33.35 10.55 -35.54
CA ALA A 200 -34.77 10.30 -35.39
C ALA A 200 -35.11 9.63 -34.05
N LEU A 201 -34.27 8.71 -33.56
CA LEU A 201 -34.48 8.02 -32.28
C LEU A 201 -34.35 8.95 -31.07
N ILE A 202 -33.33 9.81 -31.04
CA ILE A 202 -33.12 10.77 -29.94
C ILE A 202 -34.25 11.81 -29.92
N ALA A 203 -34.55 12.40 -31.09
CA ALA A 203 -35.63 13.38 -31.23
C ALA A 203 -37.00 12.78 -30.89
N GLY A 204 -37.23 11.57 -31.38
CA GLY A 204 -38.37 10.73 -31.08
C GLY A 204 -38.55 10.49 -29.60
N LEU A 205 -37.50 10.01 -28.93
CA LEU A 205 -37.53 9.66 -27.51
C LEU A 205 -37.91 10.89 -26.69
N HIS A 206 -37.29 12.04 -26.95
CA HIS A 206 -37.63 13.28 -26.27
C HIS A 206 -39.13 13.61 -26.40
N ARG A 207 -39.68 13.54 -27.61
CA ARG A 207 -41.10 13.78 -27.89
C ARG A 207 -42.02 12.77 -27.20
N ALA A 208 -41.63 11.50 -27.21
CA ALA A 208 -42.36 10.40 -26.61
C ALA A 208 -42.45 10.53 -25.09
N ARG A 209 -41.32 10.83 -24.44
CA ARG A 209 -41.25 11.12 -22.99
C ARG A 209 -42.12 12.31 -22.60
N ARG A 210 -42.14 13.39 -23.39
CA ARG A 210 -43.00 14.56 -23.14
C ARG A 210 -44.49 14.26 -23.23
N LYS A 211 -44.89 13.37 -24.14
CA LYS A 211 -46.30 12.99 -24.34
C LYS A 211 -46.74 11.80 -23.48
N GLY A 212 -45.81 11.13 -22.80
CA GLY A 212 -46.08 9.88 -22.09
C GLY A 212 -46.49 8.72 -23.01
N LEU A 213 -46.10 8.77 -24.28
CA LEU A 213 -46.45 7.78 -25.31
C LEU A 213 -45.24 6.89 -25.66
N PRO A 214 -45.46 5.63 -26.07
CA PRO A 214 -44.40 4.76 -26.55
C PRO A 214 -43.93 5.15 -27.95
N LEU A 215 -42.66 4.85 -28.25
CA LEU A 215 -42.08 4.94 -29.58
C LEU A 215 -42.36 3.69 -30.41
N ARG A 216 -42.60 3.87 -31.70
CA ARG A 216 -42.66 2.81 -32.70
C ARG A 216 -41.69 3.13 -33.83
N VAL A 217 -40.64 2.33 -33.95
CA VAL A 217 -39.65 2.48 -35.03
C VAL A 217 -40.21 1.93 -36.34
N ARG A 218 -40.16 2.70 -37.43
CA ARG A 218 -40.61 2.32 -38.78
C ARG A 218 -39.55 2.66 -39.81
N ASP A 219 -39.26 1.72 -40.70
CA ASP A 219 -38.39 1.96 -41.85
C ASP A 219 -39.05 2.96 -42.81
N GLY A 220 -38.33 4.04 -43.17
CA GLY A 220 -38.80 5.08 -44.08
C GLY A 220 -39.55 6.27 -43.43
N ALA A 221 -39.73 6.28 -42.12
CA ALA A 221 -40.25 7.46 -41.41
C ALA A 221 -39.19 8.58 -41.38
N THR A 222 -39.58 9.82 -41.72
CA THR A 222 -38.66 10.97 -41.80
C THR A 222 -38.26 11.48 -40.43
N ALA A 223 -36.98 11.84 -40.27
CA ALA A 223 -36.49 12.52 -39.07
C ALA A 223 -37.24 13.85 -38.86
N SER A 224 -37.97 13.98 -37.74
CA SER A 224 -38.68 15.22 -37.41
C SER A 224 -37.77 16.18 -36.66
N GLY A 225 -37.23 17.18 -37.36
CA GLY A 225 -36.64 18.40 -36.79
C GLY A 225 -35.24 18.27 -36.19
N PHE A 226 -34.40 19.28 -36.43
CA PHE A 226 -33.04 19.41 -35.86
C PHE A 226 -33.02 20.03 -34.46
N ALA A 227 -34.06 20.78 -34.07
CA ALA A 227 -34.19 21.45 -32.79
C ALA A 227 -35.57 21.17 -32.18
N ILE A 228 -35.61 20.93 -30.88
CA ILE A 228 -36.81 20.53 -30.14
C ILE A 228 -36.91 21.40 -28.90
N GLU A 229 -37.95 22.24 -28.88
CA GLU A 229 -38.21 23.22 -27.81
C GLU A 229 -38.39 22.57 -26.42
N PRO A 230 -38.10 23.33 -25.33
CA PRO A 230 -38.25 22.87 -23.95
C PRO A 230 -39.70 22.50 -23.60
N ALA A 231 -39.86 21.82 -22.47
CA ALA A 231 -41.11 21.21 -22.08
C ALA A 231 -42.11 22.17 -21.44
N SER A 232 -41.61 23.12 -20.64
CA SER A 232 -42.38 24.17 -19.96
C SER A 232 -43.06 25.16 -20.92
N GLY A 233 -42.51 25.36 -22.11
CA GLY A 233 -42.90 26.46 -22.99
C GLY A 233 -42.27 27.80 -22.60
N ASP A 234 -41.47 27.83 -21.52
CA ASP A 234 -40.64 28.97 -21.13
C ASP A 234 -39.35 29.01 -21.96
N ALA A 235 -38.63 30.14 -21.88
CA ALA A 235 -37.31 30.23 -22.49
C ALA A 235 -36.34 29.22 -21.84
N ALA A 236 -35.73 28.35 -22.64
CA ALA A 236 -34.78 27.36 -22.16
C ALA A 236 -33.61 28.04 -21.41
N SER A 237 -33.19 27.45 -20.28
CA SER A 237 -32.06 27.95 -19.49
C SER A 237 -30.69 27.56 -20.08
N GLU A 238 -30.68 26.48 -20.86
CA GLU A 238 -29.52 25.95 -21.57
C GLU A 238 -29.95 25.19 -22.84
N ALA A 239 -28.97 24.88 -23.69
CA ALA A 239 -29.13 24.00 -24.83
C ALA A 239 -28.30 22.73 -24.68
N VAL A 240 -28.82 21.64 -25.22
CA VAL A 240 -28.18 20.35 -25.34
C VAL A 240 -27.99 20.04 -26.81
N VAL A 241 -26.74 19.93 -27.25
CA VAL A 241 -26.41 19.52 -28.62
C VAL A 241 -25.94 18.08 -28.60
N VAL A 242 -26.46 17.26 -29.51
CA VAL A 242 -26.10 15.85 -29.63
C VAL A 242 -25.64 15.54 -31.05
N GLU A 243 -24.37 15.13 -31.15
CA GLU A 243 -23.83 14.46 -32.33
C GLU A 243 -24.33 13.02 -32.33
N ALA A 244 -25.41 12.78 -33.06
CA ALA A 244 -26.08 11.49 -33.08
C ALA A 244 -25.15 10.41 -33.64
N SER A 245 -24.68 9.55 -32.74
CA SER A 245 -24.05 8.27 -33.05
C SER A 245 -25.10 7.15 -33.00
N ASP A 246 -24.84 6.03 -33.66
CA ASP A 246 -25.71 4.84 -33.61
C ASP A 246 -25.53 4.01 -32.32
N LYS A 247 -25.10 4.65 -31.22
CA LYS A 247 -24.86 4.00 -29.92
C LYS A 247 -25.88 4.44 -28.88
N ALA A 248 -26.31 3.48 -28.06
CA ALA A 248 -27.30 3.69 -27.00
C ALA A 248 -26.90 4.75 -25.95
N ASP A 249 -25.59 4.96 -25.72
CA ASP A 249 -25.10 5.98 -24.76
C ASP A 249 -25.62 7.40 -25.06
N ALA A 250 -25.83 7.72 -26.34
CA ALA A 250 -26.33 9.03 -26.76
C ALA A 250 -27.77 9.31 -26.26
N LEU A 251 -28.54 8.28 -25.93
CA LEU A 251 -29.90 8.43 -25.39
C LEU A 251 -29.91 9.09 -24.00
N ALA A 252 -28.80 9.03 -23.25
CA ALA A 252 -28.66 9.72 -21.97
C ALA A 252 -28.82 11.25 -22.11
N ALA A 253 -28.49 11.81 -23.28
CA ALA A 253 -28.66 13.24 -23.56
C ALA A 253 -30.13 13.68 -23.50
N VAL A 254 -31.07 12.81 -23.88
CA VAL A 254 -32.51 13.11 -23.80
C VAL A 254 -32.94 13.31 -22.36
N PHE A 255 -32.46 12.47 -21.46
CA PHE A 255 -32.79 12.55 -20.04
C PHE A 255 -32.17 13.74 -19.35
N TYR A 256 -30.93 14.06 -19.71
CA TYR A 256 -30.30 15.29 -19.26
C TYR A 256 -31.09 16.52 -19.75
N ALA A 257 -31.42 16.59 -21.04
CA ALA A 257 -32.21 17.69 -21.60
C ALA A 257 -33.57 17.84 -20.91
N LEU A 258 -34.29 16.73 -20.67
CA LEU A 258 -35.57 16.76 -19.95
C LEU A 258 -35.42 17.20 -18.50
N ARG A 259 -34.33 16.82 -17.82
CA ARG A 259 -34.06 17.18 -16.42
C ARG A 259 -33.71 18.66 -16.25
N GLN A 260 -33.01 19.23 -17.22
CA GLN A 260 -32.62 20.64 -17.24
C GLN A 260 -33.66 21.53 -17.93
N ASP A 261 -34.71 20.93 -18.49
CA ASP A 261 -35.68 21.62 -19.35
C ASP A 261 -35.00 22.42 -20.48
N ALA A 262 -34.02 21.77 -21.12
CA ALA A 262 -33.13 22.36 -22.11
C ALA A 262 -33.70 22.29 -23.53
N LEU A 263 -33.26 23.21 -24.39
CA LEU A 263 -33.43 23.10 -25.84
C LEU A 263 -32.60 21.92 -26.35
N LEU A 264 -33.22 20.92 -26.99
CA LEU A 264 -32.51 19.77 -27.53
C LEU A 264 -32.26 19.94 -29.04
N CYS A 265 -30.99 19.99 -29.45
CA CYS A 265 -30.56 20.00 -30.84
C CYS A 265 -29.84 18.71 -31.19
N VAL A 266 -30.25 18.04 -32.27
CA VAL A 266 -29.69 16.74 -32.67
C VAL A 266 -29.32 16.80 -34.14
N TYR A 267 -28.11 16.36 -34.48
CA TYR A 267 -27.66 16.27 -35.86
C TYR A 267 -26.69 15.09 -36.05
N PRO A 268 -26.48 14.60 -37.29
CA PRO A 268 -25.59 13.47 -37.54
C PRO A 268 -24.16 13.77 -37.07
N GLN A 269 -23.47 12.77 -36.52
CA GLN A 269 -22.09 12.93 -36.05
C GLN A 269 -21.16 13.46 -37.17
N PRO A 270 -20.52 14.63 -36.99
CA PRO A 270 -19.66 15.22 -38.01
C PRO A 270 -18.30 14.52 -38.09
N SER A 271 -17.63 14.65 -39.23
CA SER A 271 -16.24 14.21 -39.35
C SER A 271 -15.28 15.18 -38.66
N THR A 272 -14.55 14.72 -37.65
CA THR A 272 -13.57 15.52 -36.89
C THR A 272 -12.18 15.57 -37.53
N ARG A 273 -11.95 14.89 -38.67
CA ARG A 273 -10.62 14.81 -39.31
C ARG A 273 -10.02 16.16 -39.67
N SER A 274 -10.83 17.10 -40.14
CA SER A 274 -10.35 18.44 -40.51
C SER A 274 -10.03 19.30 -39.28
N ILE A 275 -10.80 19.13 -38.20
CA ILE A 275 -10.56 19.76 -36.90
C ILE A 275 -9.23 19.26 -36.34
N GLU A 276 -9.02 17.93 -36.33
CA GLU A 276 -7.79 17.33 -35.80
C GLU A 276 -6.54 17.75 -36.59
N ARG A 277 -6.62 17.82 -37.92
CA ARG A 277 -5.51 18.34 -38.75
C ARG A 277 -5.18 19.80 -38.45
N ALA A 278 -6.20 20.66 -38.33
CA ALA A 278 -5.99 22.07 -38.02
C ALA A 278 -5.43 22.26 -36.61
N ARG A 279 -5.88 21.45 -35.65
CA ARG A 279 -5.34 21.40 -34.28
C ARG A 279 -3.86 21.01 -34.28
N GLN A 280 -3.49 19.93 -34.97
CA GLN A 280 -2.09 19.50 -35.12
C GLN A 280 -1.22 20.58 -35.80
N ALA A 281 -1.76 21.33 -36.76
CA ALA A 281 -1.05 22.44 -37.38
C ALA A 281 -0.72 23.57 -36.38
N ILE A 282 -1.58 23.82 -35.38
CA ILE A 282 -1.29 24.75 -34.29
C ILE A 282 -0.14 24.23 -33.43
N GLU A 283 -0.10 22.94 -33.11
CA GLU A 283 1.00 22.35 -32.33
C GLU A 283 2.34 22.45 -33.06
N VAL A 284 2.37 22.06 -34.35
CA VAL A 284 3.56 22.19 -35.19
C VAL A 284 4.02 23.65 -35.29
N TRP A 285 3.08 24.59 -35.37
CA TRP A 285 3.38 26.02 -35.32
C TRP A 285 3.99 26.40 -33.95
N GLN A 286 3.45 25.93 -32.83
CA GLN A 286 4.03 26.28 -31.53
C GLN A 286 5.45 25.73 -31.30
N GLU A 287 5.79 24.60 -31.91
CA GLU A 287 7.13 24.01 -31.85
C GLU A 287 8.13 24.68 -32.81
N GLY A 288 7.65 25.45 -33.79
CA GLY A 288 8.45 26.08 -34.84
C GLY A 288 9.02 27.46 -34.48
N PRO A 289 10.10 27.90 -35.12
CA PRO A 289 10.56 29.29 -35.03
C PRO A 289 9.61 30.21 -35.81
N HIS A 290 8.92 31.10 -35.10
CA HIS A 290 8.01 32.09 -35.68
C HIS A 290 8.47 33.52 -35.40
N ALA A 291 8.21 34.42 -36.35
CA ALA A 291 8.53 35.83 -36.20
C ALA A 291 7.59 36.47 -35.16
N ALA A 292 8.08 37.49 -34.44
CA ALA A 292 7.23 38.29 -33.55
C ALA A 292 6.08 38.92 -34.36
N GLY A 293 4.85 38.45 -34.14
CA GLY A 293 3.65 38.89 -34.84
C GLY A 293 3.01 37.85 -35.77
N ASP A 294 3.61 36.67 -35.96
CA ASP A 294 2.95 35.55 -36.65
C ASP A 294 1.70 35.14 -35.86
N VAL A 295 0.57 35.04 -36.56
CA VAL A 295 -0.71 34.63 -35.96
C VAL A 295 -0.83 33.12 -36.06
N ALA A 296 -1.06 32.44 -34.93
CA ALA A 296 -1.33 31.01 -34.90
C ALA A 296 -2.48 30.65 -35.87
N PRO A 297 -2.47 29.49 -36.54
CA PRO A 297 -3.47 29.09 -37.55
C PRO A 297 -4.85 28.75 -36.97
N ILE A 298 -5.26 29.40 -35.87
CA ILE A 298 -6.55 29.22 -35.18
C ILE A 298 -7.73 29.45 -36.12
N ALA A 299 -7.61 30.38 -37.08
CA ALA A 299 -8.68 30.66 -38.05
C ALA A 299 -9.02 29.42 -38.92
N GLU A 300 -8.05 28.56 -39.23
CA GLU A 300 -8.32 27.32 -39.98
C GLU A 300 -9.10 26.33 -39.12
N LEU A 301 -8.77 26.24 -37.83
CA LEU A 301 -9.49 25.42 -36.86
C LEU A 301 -10.91 25.94 -36.63
N GLU A 302 -11.11 27.25 -36.46
CA GLU A 302 -12.43 27.89 -36.38
C GLU A 302 -13.26 27.60 -37.64
N ALA A 303 -12.66 27.69 -38.83
CA ALA A 303 -13.33 27.37 -40.08
C ALA A 303 -13.69 25.88 -40.18
N ALA A 304 -12.84 24.98 -39.67
CA ALA A 304 -13.13 23.55 -39.61
C ALA A 304 -14.31 23.24 -38.67
N VAL A 305 -14.37 23.90 -37.50
CA VAL A 305 -15.48 23.79 -36.55
C VAL A 305 -16.77 24.39 -37.13
N ALA A 306 -16.69 25.55 -37.79
CA ALA A 306 -17.85 26.16 -38.44
C ALA A 306 -18.48 25.27 -39.52
N ARG A 307 -17.66 24.52 -40.27
CA ARG A 307 -18.14 23.52 -41.25
C ARG A 307 -18.75 22.28 -40.60
N ALA A 308 -18.27 21.90 -39.41
CA ALA A 308 -18.77 20.72 -38.70
C ALA A 308 -20.14 20.94 -38.05
N VAL A 309 -20.46 22.19 -37.68
CA VAL A 309 -21.72 22.53 -36.99
C VAL A 309 -22.75 23.11 -37.97
N PRO A 310 -23.93 22.48 -38.16
CA PRO A 310 -24.96 23.00 -39.05
C PRO A 310 -25.47 24.39 -38.65
N ASP A 311 -25.81 25.25 -39.63
CA ASP A 311 -26.36 26.59 -39.39
C ASP A 311 -27.65 26.56 -38.56
N ALA A 312 -28.51 25.57 -38.79
CA ALA A 312 -29.75 25.38 -38.04
C ALA A 312 -29.50 25.13 -36.55
N VAL A 313 -28.45 24.37 -36.21
CA VAL A 313 -28.06 24.12 -34.81
C VAL A 313 -27.47 25.39 -34.21
N ALA A 314 -26.58 26.07 -34.94
CA ALA A 314 -25.97 27.31 -34.47
C ALA A 314 -27.00 28.42 -34.19
N GLY A 315 -27.98 28.57 -35.09
CA GLY A 315 -29.07 29.53 -34.96
C GLY A 315 -30.05 29.18 -33.82
N ALA A 316 -30.42 27.91 -33.67
CA ALA A 316 -31.35 27.48 -32.62
C ALA A 316 -30.74 27.65 -31.22
N VAL A 317 -29.48 27.25 -31.03
CA VAL A 317 -28.79 27.37 -29.73
C VAL A 317 -28.54 28.84 -29.35
N GLY A 318 -28.28 29.72 -30.32
CA GLY A 318 -28.16 31.16 -30.10
C GLY A 318 -27.11 31.52 -29.04
N THR A 319 -27.52 32.22 -27.98
CA THR A 319 -26.66 32.62 -26.84
C THR A 319 -26.80 31.72 -25.62
N LEU A 320 -27.61 30.65 -25.68
CA LEU A 320 -27.80 29.75 -24.55
C LEU A 320 -26.49 29.07 -24.13
N PRO A 321 -26.24 28.86 -22.82
CA PRO A 321 -25.22 27.94 -22.33
C PRO A 321 -25.39 26.57 -22.98
N LEU A 322 -24.30 25.86 -23.23
CA LEU A 322 -24.33 24.64 -24.05
C LEU A 322 -23.71 23.44 -23.33
N THR A 323 -24.46 22.35 -23.24
CA THR A 323 -23.89 21.01 -23.00
C THR A 323 -23.87 20.23 -24.33
N ALA A 324 -22.69 19.81 -24.78
CA ALA A 324 -22.52 19.14 -26.07
C ALA A 324 -22.07 17.68 -25.92
N TRP A 325 -22.90 16.73 -26.36
CA TRP A 325 -22.52 15.34 -26.58
C TRP A 325 -21.72 15.26 -27.87
N THR A 326 -20.40 15.15 -27.73
CA THR A 326 -19.48 15.33 -28.85
C THR A 326 -18.44 14.23 -28.97
N GLY A 327 -18.19 13.82 -30.22
CA GLY A 327 -17.08 12.96 -30.60
C GLY A 327 -15.77 13.70 -30.83
N GLY A 328 -15.71 15.03 -30.61
CA GLY A 328 -14.47 15.79 -30.65
C GLY A 328 -14.54 17.20 -31.23
N VAL A 329 -15.73 17.82 -31.32
CA VAL A 329 -15.90 19.18 -31.83
C VAL A 329 -15.74 20.20 -30.69
N PRO A 330 -14.75 21.10 -30.74
CA PRO A 330 -14.58 22.16 -29.74
C PRO A 330 -15.52 23.34 -30.02
N TYR A 331 -16.77 23.24 -29.55
CA TYR A 331 -17.83 24.19 -29.90
C TYR A 331 -17.57 25.66 -29.52
N HIS A 332 -16.68 25.95 -28.58
CA HIS A 332 -16.31 27.34 -28.24
C HIS A 332 -15.48 28.02 -29.33
N LEU A 333 -14.96 27.25 -30.29
CA LEU A 333 -14.30 27.78 -31.49
C LEU A 333 -15.29 28.04 -32.63
N LEU A 334 -16.60 27.86 -32.40
CA LEU A 334 -17.57 28.14 -33.44
C LEU A 334 -17.65 29.66 -33.69
N ARG A 335 -17.20 30.06 -34.88
CA ARG A 335 -17.23 31.45 -35.32
C ARG A 335 -17.63 31.56 -36.79
N ARG A 336 -18.71 32.31 -37.04
CA ARG A 336 -19.18 32.68 -38.39
C ARG A 336 -19.96 34.01 -38.33
N PRO A 337 -20.22 34.69 -39.45
CA PRO A 337 -20.99 35.93 -39.43
C PRO A 337 -22.33 35.77 -38.70
N GLY A 338 -22.56 36.57 -37.66
CA GLY A 338 -23.79 36.53 -36.84
C GLY A 338 -23.83 35.44 -35.75
N CYS A 339 -22.79 34.63 -35.58
CA CYS A 339 -22.72 33.58 -34.56
C CYS A 339 -21.29 33.40 -34.04
N ASP A 340 -21.05 33.78 -32.79
CA ASP A 340 -19.75 33.65 -32.11
C ASP A 340 -19.97 33.01 -30.73
N TRP A 341 -19.38 31.83 -30.50
CA TRP A 341 -19.51 31.08 -29.26
C TRP A 341 -18.24 31.13 -28.39
N SER A 342 -17.28 31.99 -28.72
CA SER A 342 -16.03 32.10 -27.97
C SER A 342 -16.22 32.44 -26.48
N ASP A 343 -17.14 33.35 -26.16
CA ASP A 343 -17.45 33.74 -24.78
C ASP A 343 -18.53 32.87 -24.11
N LYS A 344 -19.03 31.85 -24.81
CA LYS A 344 -20.14 31.03 -24.33
C LYS A 344 -19.66 30.02 -23.27
N PRO A 345 -20.39 29.82 -22.17
CA PRO A 345 -20.21 28.67 -21.28
C PRO A 345 -20.56 27.38 -22.01
N ILE A 346 -19.57 26.50 -22.18
CA ILE A 346 -19.75 25.22 -22.87
C ILE A 346 -19.16 24.08 -22.05
N GLY A 347 -19.96 23.06 -21.78
CA GLY A 347 -19.53 21.77 -21.24
C GLY A 347 -19.54 20.69 -22.32
N LEU A 348 -18.44 19.93 -22.45
CA LEU A 348 -18.30 18.85 -23.42
C LEU A 348 -18.53 17.50 -22.74
N MET A 349 -19.58 16.78 -23.15
CA MET A 349 -19.84 15.40 -22.74
C MET A 349 -19.05 14.46 -23.66
N THR A 350 -17.76 14.31 -23.40
CA THR A 350 -16.84 13.44 -24.16
C THR A 350 -16.01 12.53 -23.26
N GLY A 351 -15.26 11.58 -23.83
CA GLY A 351 -14.50 10.56 -23.10
C GLY A 351 -15.39 9.43 -22.55
N ASP A 352 -16.41 9.77 -21.76
CA ASP A 352 -17.47 8.86 -21.29
C ASP A 352 -18.77 9.63 -20.99
N ALA A 353 -19.54 9.91 -22.04
CA ALA A 353 -20.73 10.76 -21.95
C ALA A 353 -21.85 10.13 -21.08
N LEU A 354 -21.98 8.80 -21.07
CA LEU A 354 -22.95 8.11 -20.22
C LEU A 354 -22.60 8.28 -18.75
N LEU A 355 -21.34 8.08 -18.38
CA LEU A 355 -20.88 8.27 -17.00
C LEU A 355 -21.09 9.72 -16.55
N LEU A 356 -20.67 10.70 -17.35
CA LEU A 356 -20.87 12.12 -17.04
C LEU A 356 -22.35 12.48 -16.90
N ALA A 357 -23.21 11.97 -17.77
CA ALA A 357 -24.65 12.18 -17.68
C ALA A 357 -25.24 11.52 -16.43
N ALA A 358 -24.84 10.29 -16.10
CA ALA A 358 -25.29 9.59 -14.90
C ALA A 358 -24.90 10.35 -13.63
N LEU A 359 -23.67 10.87 -13.57
CA LEU A 359 -23.19 11.72 -12.48
C LEU A 359 -24.05 12.98 -12.37
N ALA A 360 -24.27 13.70 -13.47
CA ALA A 360 -25.05 14.94 -13.47
C ALA A 360 -26.55 14.74 -13.16
N LEU A 361 -27.11 13.58 -13.50
CA LEU A 361 -28.53 13.27 -13.32
C LEU A 361 -28.87 12.71 -11.94
N PHE A 362 -28.01 11.86 -11.39
CA PHE A 362 -28.36 10.99 -10.27
C PHE A 362 -27.45 11.14 -9.05
N ASP A 363 -26.30 11.81 -9.16
CA ASP A 363 -25.45 12.05 -7.99
C ASP A 363 -25.95 13.27 -7.21
N ALA A 364 -27.03 13.08 -6.45
CA ALA A 364 -27.71 14.11 -5.66
C ALA A 364 -26.89 14.71 -4.49
N SER A 365 -25.59 14.40 -4.37
CA SER A 365 -24.70 15.08 -3.42
C SER A 365 -24.44 16.56 -3.75
N ASP A 366 -24.89 17.01 -4.93
CA ASP A 366 -24.70 18.38 -5.45
C ASP A 366 -25.95 19.29 -5.41
N THR A 367 -27.15 18.78 -5.11
CA THR A 367 -28.35 19.64 -5.09
C THR A 367 -28.47 20.38 -3.75
N SER A 368 -27.87 21.57 -3.70
CA SER A 368 -27.91 22.54 -2.60
C SER A 368 -29.27 23.16 -2.28
N ASP A 369 -30.39 22.64 -2.81
CA ASP A 369 -31.74 23.14 -2.53
C ASP A 369 -32.30 22.57 -1.21
N ALA A 370 -31.47 22.58 -0.16
CA ALA A 370 -31.89 22.28 1.21
C ALA A 370 -32.65 23.44 1.88
N SER A 371 -33.06 24.47 1.13
CA SER A 371 -33.76 25.65 1.68
C SER A 371 -35.28 25.64 1.55
N GLU A 372 -35.92 24.58 1.07
CA GLU A 372 -37.39 24.45 1.16
C GLU A 372 -37.78 23.12 1.79
N THR A 373 -38.25 23.21 3.03
CA THR A 373 -39.04 22.19 3.70
C THR A 373 -40.18 21.71 2.79
N ARG A 374 -39.99 20.55 2.15
CA ARG A 374 -41.08 19.77 1.57
C ARG A 374 -40.95 18.35 2.06
N ASP A 375 -41.79 18.01 3.04
CA ASP A 375 -42.06 16.63 3.42
C ASP A 375 -42.61 15.88 2.20
N PRO A 376 -41.97 14.79 1.73
CA PRO A 376 -42.63 13.85 0.85
C PRO A 376 -43.62 13.03 1.70
N ILE A 377 -44.89 13.19 1.38
CA ILE A 377 -46.02 12.49 1.99
C ILE A 377 -45.84 10.96 1.89
N GLY A 378 -45.84 10.30 3.04
CA GLY A 378 -46.56 9.04 3.29
C GLY A 378 -46.14 7.78 2.54
N ALA A 379 -45.06 7.13 2.98
CA ALA A 379 -44.99 5.67 3.01
C ALA A 379 -44.01 5.22 4.09
N SER A 380 -44.50 4.45 5.05
CA SER A 380 -43.71 3.77 6.09
C SER A 380 -42.66 2.86 5.46
N GLY A 381 -41.38 3.21 5.58
CA GLY A 381 -40.27 2.32 5.21
C GLY A 381 -38.95 3.07 5.02
N GLY A 382 -38.14 3.16 6.10
CA GLY A 382 -36.72 3.52 6.05
C GLY A 382 -36.43 4.97 5.66
N ARG A 383 -36.29 5.86 6.67
CA ARG A 383 -35.52 7.09 6.50
C ARG A 383 -34.09 6.71 6.12
N VAL A 384 -33.74 6.86 4.85
CA VAL A 384 -32.34 6.96 4.46
C VAL A 384 -31.88 8.33 4.96
N GLU A 385 -31.22 8.37 6.12
CA GLU A 385 -30.57 9.59 6.60
C GLU A 385 -29.64 10.09 5.50
N ALA A 386 -29.86 11.33 5.04
CA ALA A 386 -28.96 11.98 4.11
C ALA A 386 -27.56 11.96 4.74
N THR A 387 -26.59 11.33 4.07
CA THR A 387 -25.23 11.26 4.58
C THR A 387 -24.72 12.70 4.70
N PRO A 388 -24.35 13.18 5.90
CA PRO A 388 -23.89 14.55 6.07
C PRO A 388 -22.70 14.79 5.13
N SER A 389 -22.69 15.96 4.47
CA SER A 389 -21.52 16.38 3.70
C SER A 389 -20.27 16.24 4.58
N PRO A 390 -19.16 15.68 4.06
CA PRO A 390 -17.97 15.50 4.87
C PRO A 390 -17.53 16.84 5.47
N LEU A 391 -17.24 16.85 6.76
CA LEU A 391 -16.82 18.06 7.50
C LEU A 391 -15.57 18.71 6.92
N ALA A 392 -14.75 17.95 6.19
CA ALA A 392 -13.57 18.40 5.47
C ALA A 392 -13.78 18.27 3.95
N ARG A 393 -13.39 19.31 3.21
CA ARG A 393 -13.24 19.30 1.75
C ARG A 393 -11.81 19.65 1.41
N LEU A 394 -11.22 18.93 0.47
CA LEU A 394 -9.81 19.07 0.13
C LEU A 394 -9.62 19.50 -1.32
N HIS A 395 -8.88 20.59 -1.53
CA HIS A 395 -8.32 20.98 -2.82
C HIS A 395 -6.85 20.61 -2.82
N VAL A 396 -6.37 19.85 -3.80
CA VAL A 396 -4.97 19.44 -3.87
C VAL A 396 -4.29 20.10 -5.05
N VAL A 397 -3.19 20.80 -4.79
CA VAL A 397 -2.37 21.49 -5.81
C VAL A 397 -1.06 20.73 -5.94
N PHE A 398 -0.80 20.16 -7.11
CA PHE A 398 0.47 19.51 -7.45
C PHE A 398 1.37 20.50 -8.18
N ASP A 399 2.55 20.77 -7.60
CA ASP A 399 3.57 21.63 -8.19
C ASP A 399 4.97 20.98 -8.07
N PRO A 400 5.42 20.21 -9.08
CA PRO A 400 6.76 19.60 -9.09
C PRO A 400 7.92 20.61 -9.12
N GLY A 401 7.63 21.91 -9.29
CA GLY A 401 8.60 22.99 -9.41
C GLY A 401 9.12 23.22 -10.83
N ASP A 402 8.38 22.77 -11.84
CA ASP A 402 8.80 22.85 -13.24
C ASP A 402 8.61 24.25 -13.84
N PHE A 403 7.67 25.04 -13.31
CA PHE A 403 7.34 26.37 -13.82
C PHE A 403 7.76 27.47 -12.84
N PRO A 404 8.69 28.37 -13.22
CA PRO A 404 9.05 29.53 -12.40
C PRO A 404 8.03 30.68 -12.60
N THR A 405 6.76 30.43 -12.33
CA THR A 405 5.66 31.40 -12.46
C THR A 405 5.02 31.72 -11.10
N GLY A 406 4.21 32.77 -11.02
CA GLY A 406 3.38 33.08 -9.84
C GLY A 406 2.08 32.25 -9.76
N GLU A 407 1.96 31.18 -10.56
CA GLU A 407 0.74 30.39 -10.73
C GLU A 407 0.28 29.75 -9.43
N THR A 408 1.14 28.94 -8.81
CA THR A 408 0.84 28.22 -7.57
C THR A 408 0.38 29.18 -6.46
N GLU A 409 1.08 30.30 -6.28
CA GLU A 409 0.70 31.31 -5.29
C GLU A 409 -0.67 31.94 -5.62
N GLY A 410 -0.90 32.31 -6.88
CA GLY A 410 -2.16 32.89 -7.31
C GLY A 410 -3.35 31.93 -7.15
N VAL A 411 -3.18 30.66 -7.52
CA VAL A 411 -4.20 29.62 -7.35
C VAL A 411 -4.49 29.36 -5.87
N LEU A 412 -3.47 29.29 -5.01
CA LEU A 412 -3.67 29.13 -3.57
C LEU A 412 -4.39 30.33 -2.94
N ARG A 413 -4.09 31.56 -3.40
CA ARG A 413 -4.82 32.76 -2.95
C ARG A 413 -6.30 32.71 -3.38
N ALA A 414 -6.59 32.26 -4.59
CA ALA A 414 -7.97 32.07 -5.05
C ALA A 414 -8.71 31.03 -4.20
N LEU A 415 -8.07 29.86 -3.97
CA LEU A 415 -8.65 28.77 -3.17
C LEU A 415 -8.85 29.12 -1.70
N ALA A 416 -8.07 30.06 -1.14
CA ALA A 416 -8.25 30.53 0.23
C ALA A 416 -9.60 31.23 0.47
N ALA A 417 -10.30 31.65 -0.60
CA ALA A 417 -11.65 32.19 -0.51
C ALA A 417 -12.74 31.09 -0.46
N ASP A 418 -12.42 29.82 -0.77
CA ASP A 418 -13.34 28.69 -0.59
C ASP A 418 -13.22 28.12 0.83
N PRO A 419 -14.30 27.61 1.45
CA PRO A 419 -14.23 26.96 2.77
C PRO A 419 -13.45 25.64 2.82
N GLY A 420 -13.08 25.06 1.67
CA GLY A 420 -12.26 23.86 1.55
C GLY A 420 -10.79 24.14 1.84
N PHE A 421 -10.07 23.14 2.33
CA PHE A 421 -8.64 23.26 2.62
C PHE A 421 -7.81 23.06 1.35
N ALA A 422 -6.88 23.97 1.07
CA ALA A 422 -5.93 23.83 -0.04
C ALA A 422 -4.61 23.18 0.44
N LEU A 423 -4.39 21.93 0.05
CA LEU A 423 -3.16 21.18 0.26
C LEU A 423 -2.21 21.41 -0.93
N LEU A 424 -1.13 22.15 -0.70
CA LEU A 424 -0.01 22.23 -1.65
C LEU A 424 0.92 21.03 -1.48
N LEU A 425 1.13 20.29 -2.56
CA LEU A 425 2.16 19.28 -2.69
C LEU A 425 3.21 19.82 -3.64
N GLN A 426 4.40 20.17 -3.10
CA GLN A 426 5.45 20.83 -3.87
C GLN A 426 6.72 19.99 -3.98
N GLY A 427 7.41 20.09 -5.12
CA GLY A 427 8.68 19.42 -5.37
C GLY A 427 8.53 17.91 -5.20
N PRO A 428 9.36 17.23 -4.37
CA PRO A 428 9.25 15.78 -4.15
C PRO A 428 7.88 15.30 -3.69
N ALA A 429 7.10 16.13 -2.98
CA ALA A 429 5.76 15.75 -2.51
C ALA A 429 4.70 15.75 -3.62
N ALA A 430 4.96 16.42 -4.76
CA ALA A 430 4.12 16.33 -5.96
C ALA A 430 4.38 15.02 -6.71
N SER A 431 4.09 13.89 -6.08
CA SER A 431 4.39 12.55 -6.59
C SER A 431 3.14 11.75 -6.93
N ASN A 432 3.33 10.66 -7.68
CA ASN A 432 2.27 9.69 -7.96
C ASN A 432 1.72 9.07 -6.66
N THR A 433 2.58 8.79 -5.69
CA THR A 433 2.21 8.25 -4.39
C THR A 433 1.25 9.18 -3.64
N ALA A 434 1.52 10.49 -3.67
CA ALA A 434 0.63 11.47 -3.06
C ALA A 434 -0.73 11.54 -3.76
N LEU A 435 -0.79 11.41 -5.10
CA LEU A 435 -2.05 11.36 -5.85
C LEU A 435 -2.89 10.13 -5.50
N ILE A 436 -2.26 8.97 -5.28
CA ILE A 436 -2.95 7.74 -4.84
C ILE A 436 -3.60 7.96 -3.47
N ALA A 437 -2.85 8.49 -2.51
CA ALA A 437 -3.38 8.79 -1.18
C ALA A 437 -4.48 9.85 -1.22
N ALA A 438 -4.30 10.90 -2.01
CA ALA A 438 -5.30 11.94 -2.21
C ALA A 438 -6.61 11.36 -2.78
N GLY A 439 -6.56 10.38 -3.70
CA GLY A 439 -7.76 9.79 -4.30
C GLY A 439 -8.76 9.18 -3.29
N GLY A 440 -8.29 8.76 -2.12
CA GLY A 440 -9.12 8.28 -1.02
C GLY A 440 -9.75 9.37 -0.14
N ALA A 441 -9.26 10.61 -0.25
CA ALA A 441 -9.70 11.76 0.54
C ALA A 441 -11.00 12.38 -0.04
N PRO A 442 -11.72 13.24 0.72
CA PRO A 442 -12.87 14.01 0.23
C PRO A 442 -12.41 15.17 -0.68
N LEU A 443 -11.82 14.82 -1.83
CA LEU A 443 -11.34 15.76 -2.84
C LEU A 443 -12.49 16.52 -3.49
N GLU A 444 -12.32 17.83 -3.63
CA GLU A 444 -13.21 18.70 -4.39
C GLU A 444 -12.55 19.18 -5.68
N LEU A 445 -11.27 19.55 -5.62
CA LEU A 445 -10.44 19.95 -6.75
C LEU A 445 -9.08 19.24 -6.70
N VAL A 446 -8.59 18.81 -7.86
CA VAL A 446 -7.20 18.47 -8.09
C VAL A 446 -6.65 19.39 -9.17
N TYR A 447 -5.66 20.21 -8.81
CA TYR A 447 -5.00 21.15 -9.69
C TYR A 447 -3.58 20.68 -10.00
N PHE A 448 -3.20 20.69 -11.27
CA PHE A 448 -1.87 20.32 -11.75
C PHE A 448 -1.16 21.55 -12.34
N ASN A 449 -0.13 22.04 -11.64
CA ASN A 449 0.85 23.00 -12.15
C ASN A 449 2.09 22.24 -12.64
N THR A 450 1.99 21.52 -13.75
CA THR A 450 3.07 20.66 -14.24
C THR A 450 3.02 20.46 -15.75
N HIS A 451 4.12 19.97 -16.32
CA HIS A 451 4.17 19.51 -17.70
C HIS A 451 3.34 18.25 -17.93
N GLY A 452 3.10 17.94 -19.19
CA GLY A 452 2.25 16.85 -19.61
C GLY A 452 2.12 16.75 -21.12
N SER A 453 1.32 15.80 -21.54
CA SER A 453 1.00 15.41 -22.92
C SER A 453 -0.38 14.77 -22.93
N ASP A 454 -0.93 14.45 -24.12
CA ASP A 454 -2.26 13.81 -24.16
C ASP A 454 -2.26 12.48 -23.41
N ASP A 455 -1.12 11.78 -23.36
CA ASP A 455 -1.01 10.47 -22.76
C ASP A 455 -0.53 10.46 -21.30
N SER A 456 0.01 11.57 -20.79
CA SER A 456 0.65 11.58 -19.46
C SER A 456 0.75 12.96 -18.81
N ILE A 457 0.77 12.98 -17.46
CA ILE A 457 1.09 14.15 -16.65
C ILE A 457 2.44 13.94 -15.98
N ALA A 458 3.34 14.93 -15.99
CA ALA A 458 4.60 14.85 -15.28
C ALA A 458 4.38 15.05 -13.78
N LEU A 459 4.83 14.11 -12.95
CA LEU A 459 4.96 14.30 -11.51
C LEU A 459 6.43 14.17 -11.14
N LYS A 460 6.81 14.60 -9.93
CA LYS A 460 8.21 14.73 -9.58
C LYS A 460 8.98 13.42 -9.61
N ASP A 461 8.33 12.34 -9.21
CA ASP A 461 8.90 11.00 -9.16
C ASP A 461 8.88 10.30 -10.52
N MET A 462 7.86 10.56 -11.35
CA MET A 462 7.70 9.96 -12.67
C MET A 462 6.62 10.63 -13.53
N PRO A 463 6.68 10.48 -14.87
CA PRO A 463 5.50 10.65 -15.70
C PRO A 463 4.40 9.68 -15.29
N LEU A 464 3.18 10.18 -15.17
CA LEU A 464 1.96 9.44 -14.89
C LEU A 464 1.16 9.28 -16.19
N PRO A 465 1.44 8.24 -16.99
CA PRO A 465 0.64 7.92 -18.15
C PRO A 465 -0.76 7.44 -17.75
N GLY A 466 -1.74 7.66 -18.62
CA GLY A 466 -3.15 7.33 -18.35
C GLY A 466 -3.36 5.86 -17.92
N TYR A 467 -2.58 4.94 -18.46
CA TYR A 467 -2.64 3.54 -18.06
C TYR A 467 -2.24 3.30 -16.60
N LYS A 468 -1.24 4.04 -16.06
CA LYS A 468 -0.83 3.96 -14.64
C LYS A 468 -1.85 4.64 -13.73
N LEU A 469 -2.45 5.75 -14.16
CA LEU A 469 -3.54 6.41 -13.44
C LEU A 469 -4.68 5.43 -13.16
N LEU A 470 -5.16 4.72 -14.20
CA LEU A 470 -6.19 3.70 -14.06
C LEU A 470 -5.79 2.55 -13.14
N GLN A 471 -4.50 2.24 -13.00
CA GLN A 471 -4.08 1.16 -12.11
C GLN A 471 -4.06 1.53 -10.64
N ARG A 472 -3.80 2.79 -10.33
CA ARG A 472 -3.38 3.19 -8.99
C ARG A 472 -4.35 4.14 -8.31
N VAL A 473 -5.10 4.94 -9.09
CA VAL A 473 -5.91 6.04 -8.55
C VAL A 473 -7.39 5.73 -8.73
N THR A 474 -8.14 5.84 -7.64
CA THR A 474 -9.61 5.85 -7.66
C THR A 474 -10.05 7.05 -6.84
N MET A 475 -10.74 8.00 -7.48
CA MET A 475 -11.20 9.24 -6.87
C MET A 475 -12.63 9.08 -6.38
N ARG A 476 -12.78 8.77 -5.08
CA ARG A 476 -14.10 8.40 -4.51
C ARG A 476 -15.05 9.59 -4.38
N SER A 477 -14.51 10.78 -4.12
CA SER A 477 -15.27 12.00 -3.89
C SER A 477 -15.71 12.71 -5.17
N ARG A 478 -15.25 12.25 -6.34
CA ARG A 478 -15.55 12.80 -7.67
C ARG A 478 -15.14 14.27 -7.82
N PRO A 479 -13.83 14.60 -7.70
CA PRO A 479 -13.35 15.97 -7.80
C PRO A 479 -13.45 16.51 -9.24
N LEU A 480 -13.35 17.83 -9.36
CA LEU A 480 -12.92 18.47 -10.60
C LEU A 480 -11.40 18.29 -10.74
N VAL A 481 -10.93 17.92 -11.93
CA VAL A 481 -9.50 17.93 -12.25
C VAL A 481 -9.21 19.12 -13.16
N PHE A 482 -8.26 19.97 -12.79
CA PHE A 482 -7.78 21.07 -13.62
C PHE A 482 -6.31 20.80 -13.97
N ASN A 483 -6.05 20.47 -15.23
CA ASN A 483 -4.70 20.28 -15.74
C ASN A 483 -4.28 21.50 -16.56
N ASN A 484 -3.32 22.27 -16.04
CA ASN A 484 -2.91 23.50 -16.70
C ASN A 484 -1.88 23.24 -17.81
N SER A 485 -1.90 24.07 -18.85
CA SER A 485 -0.88 24.21 -19.91
C SER A 485 -0.68 23.08 -20.94
N CYS A 486 -1.12 21.84 -20.68
CA CYS A 486 -0.80 20.68 -21.55
C CYS A 486 -2.00 20.16 -22.35
N LEU A 487 -1.77 19.68 -23.57
CA LEU A 487 -2.76 18.91 -24.34
C LEU A 487 -3.17 17.70 -23.50
N SER A 488 -4.42 17.60 -23.07
CA SER A 488 -4.76 16.53 -22.12
C SER A 488 -6.24 16.18 -21.99
N TRP A 489 -7.11 16.71 -22.86
CA TRP A 489 -8.56 16.56 -22.69
C TRP A 489 -9.12 15.24 -23.27
N THR A 490 -8.44 14.60 -24.23
CA THR A 490 -8.90 13.35 -24.89
C THR A 490 -8.24 12.08 -24.34
N GLY A 491 -6.94 12.11 -24.06
CA GLY A 491 -6.19 10.98 -23.52
C GLY A 491 -6.33 10.89 -22.00
N VAL A 492 -5.41 11.47 -21.25
CA VAL A 492 -5.33 11.39 -19.79
C VAL A 492 -6.58 11.97 -19.11
N GLY A 493 -7.21 12.99 -19.68
CA GLY A 493 -8.46 13.56 -19.18
C GLY A 493 -9.60 12.54 -19.10
N ARG A 494 -9.76 11.70 -20.13
CA ARG A 494 -10.69 10.57 -20.10
C ARG A 494 -10.35 9.59 -18.97
N GLU A 495 -9.07 9.32 -18.75
CA GLU A 495 -8.65 8.39 -17.69
C GLU A 495 -8.92 8.95 -16.30
N PHE A 496 -8.89 10.27 -16.09
CA PHE A 496 -9.35 10.89 -14.85
C PHE A 496 -10.85 10.72 -14.64
N LEU A 497 -11.66 10.86 -15.69
CA LEU A 497 -13.11 10.62 -15.61
C LEU A 497 -13.40 9.17 -15.20
N VAL A 498 -12.73 8.19 -15.83
CA VAL A 498 -12.86 6.77 -15.49
C VAL A 498 -12.22 6.43 -14.13
N ALA A 499 -11.26 7.23 -13.66
CA ALA A 499 -10.74 7.13 -12.30
C ALA A 499 -11.71 7.69 -11.25
N GLY A 500 -12.73 8.47 -11.67
CA GLY A 500 -13.81 8.95 -10.81
C GLY A 500 -14.03 10.47 -10.82
N ALA A 501 -13.24 11.25 -11.56
CA ALA A 501 -13.45 12.70 -11.65
C ALA A 501 -14.82 13.03 -12.28
N ARG A 502 -15.50 14.07 -11.79
CA ARG A 502 -16.80 14.51 -12.33
C ARG A 502 -16.68 15.48 -13.51
N GLY A 503 -15.48 16.02 -13.70
CA GLY A 503 -15.18 16.94 -14.78
C GLY A 503 -13.68 17.14 -14.91
N TYR A 504 -13.28 17.61 -16.08
CA TYR A 504 -11.87 17.81 -16.43
C TYR A 504 -11.70 19.12 -17.19
N VAL A 505 -10.78 19.98 -16.74
CA VAL A 505 -10.32 21.15 -17.48
C VAL A 505 -8.94 20.84 -18.04
N GLY A 506 -8.77 21.06 -19.33
CA GLY A 506 -7.50 20.90 -20.03
C GLY A 506 -7.44 21.78 -21.27
N THR A 507 -6.38 21.62 -22.07
CA THR A 507 -6.17 22.42 -23.27
C THR A 507 -6.26 21.59 -24.56
N LEU A 508 -6.66 22.24 -25.66
CA LEU A 508 -6.72 21.68 -27.02
C LEU A 508 -5.34 21.63 -27.69
N TRP A 509 -4.41 22.46 -27.24
CA TRP A 509 -3.03 22.59 -27.66
C TRP A 509 -2.23 23.24 -26.53
N SER A 510 -0.91 23.08 -26.52
CA SER A 510 -0.04 23.58 -25.45
C SER A 510 -0.11 25.10 -25.29
N VAL A 511 0.01 25.61 -24.07
CA VAL A 511 -0.03 27.06 -23.78
C VAL A 511 1.27 27.49 -23.12
N ASP A 512 1.78 28.68 -23.45
CA ASP A 512 2.93 29.29 -22.75
C ASP A 512 2.66 29.37 -21.25
N ALA A 513 3.63 28.94 -20.43
CA ALA A 513 3.51 28.88 -18.98
C ALA A 513 3.04 30.20 -18.34
N ARG A 514 3.44 31.37 -18.85
CA ARG A 514 3.00 32.67 -18.31
C ARG A 514 1.54 32.95 -18.60
N ASN A 515 1.07 32.66 -19.81
CA ASN A 515 -0.33 32.86 -20.19
C ASN A 515 -1.22 31.80 -19.52
N ALA A 516 -0.74 30.56 -19.42
CA ALA A 516 -1.41 29.50 -18.69
C ALA A 516 -1.56 29.84 -17.21
N ALA A 517 -0.52 30.41 -16.58
CA ALA A 517 -0.57 30.89 -15.21
C ALA A 517 -1.61 32.02 -15.03
N ALA A 518 -1.59 33.03 -15.90
CA ALA A 518 -2.54 34.13 -15.85
C ALA A 518 -3.99 33.64 -16.02
N PHE A 519 -4.21 32.70 -16.95
CA PHE A 519 -5.52 32.11 -17.19
C PHE A 519 -6.00 31.33 -15.98
N ALA A 520 -5.15 30.45 -15.42
CA ALA A 520 -5.53 29.62 -14.29
C ALA A 520 -5.89 30.44 -13.05
N ILE A 521 -5.14 31.50 -12.76
CA ILE A 521 -5.46 32.42 -11.64
C ILE A 521 -6.85 33.03 -11.86
N ALA A 522 -7.09 33.61 -13.04
CA ALA A 522 -8.38 34.23 -13.36
C ALA A 522 -9.54 33.23 -13.34
N ALA A 523 -9.34 32.02 -13.87
CA ALA A 523 -10.34 30.97 -13.88
C ALA A 523 -10.66 30.47 -12.47
N MET A 524 -9.65 30.31 -11.61
CA MET A 524 -9.82 29.91 -10.21
C MET A 524 -10.54 30.97 -9.39
N ASP A 525 -10.17 32.24 -9.54
CA ASP A 525 -10.88 33.36 -8.87
C ASP A 525 -12.36 33.35 -9.22
N GLN A 526 -12.70 33.16 -10.50
CA GLN A 526 -14.09 33.08 -10.95
C GLN A 526 -14.82 31.83 -10.45
N LEU A 527 -14.11 30.70 -10.40
CA LEU A 527 -14.65 29.41 -9.98
C LEU A 527 -14.99 29.41 -8.47
N VAL A 528 -14.11 29.98 -7.65
CA VAL A 528 -14.22 29.98 -6.18
C VAL A 528 -15.13 31.10 -5.67
N ALA A 529 -15.24 32.24 -6.37
CA ALA A 529 -16.13 33.34 -5.99
C ALA A 529 -17.62 32.95 -5.86
N GLY A 530 -17.98 31.72 -6.26
CA GLY A 530 -19.32 31.16 -6.09
C GLY A 530 -20.30 31.66 -7.16
N GLY A 531 -21.38 30.91 -7.35
CA GLY A 531 -22.48 31.32 -8.25
C GLY A 531 -22.23 31.13 -9.76
N ARG A 532 -21.00 30.85 -10.21
CA ARG A 532 -20.70 30.47 -11.61
C ARG A 532 -20.61 28.95 -11.78
N THR A 533 -20.82 28.49 -13.01
CA THR A 533 -20.51 27.10 -13.39
C THR A 533 -19.04 26.99 -13.76
N ILE A 534 -18.51 25.77 -13.77
CA ILE A 534 -17.11 25.52 -14.16
C ILE A 534 -16.87 26.04 -15.58
N ALA A 535 -17.77 25.71 -16.52
CA ALA A 535 -17.70 26.17 -17.90
C ALA A 535 -17.70 27.70 -18.04
N ALA A 536 -18.52 28.39 -17.25
CA ALA A 536 -18.59 29.86 -17.27
C ALA A 536 -17.34 30.52 -16.67
N SER A 537 -16.66 29.84 -15.74
CA SER A 537 -15.45 30.36 -15.08
C SER A 537 -14.22 30.31 -16.00
N LEU A 538 -14.28 29.58 -17.12
CA LEU A 538 -13.22 29.53 -18.13
C LEU A 538 -13.34 30.65 -19.18
N ARG A 539 -14.28 31.58 -19.01
CA ARG A 539 -14.58 32.64 -20.00
C ARG A 539 -14.38 34.03 -19.41
N GLY A 540 -14.00 34.98 -20.26
CA GLY A 540 -13.74 36.36 -19.86
C GLY A 540 -12.58 36.48 -18.88
N SER A 541 -11.57 35.63 -19.01
CA SER A 541 -10.37 35.59 -18.14
C SER A 541 -9.45 36.80 -18.33
N ARG A 542 -9.67 37.58 -19.42
CA ARG A 542 -8.89 38.76 -19.83
C ARG A 542 -7.43 38.45 -20.20
N VAL A 543 -7.08 37.18 -20.37
CA VAL A 543 -5.82 36.78 -21.04
C VAL A 543 -5.94 36.94 -22.55
N ASP A 544 -4.87 36.67 -23.29
CA ASP A 544 -4.94 36.75 -24.73
C ASP A 544 -5.99 35.76 -25.31
N PRO A 545 -6.72 36.12 -26.38
CA PRO A 545 -7.80 35.29 -26.89
C PRO A 545 -7.39 33.91 -27.39
N ALA A 546 -6.12 33.73 -27.81
CA ALA A 546 -5.64 32.42 -28.26
C ALA A 546 -5.49 31.46 -27.08
N THR A 547 -4.96 31.95 -25.96
CA THR A 547 -4.88 31.19 -24.71
C THR A 547 -6.26 30.80 -24.19
N GLU A 548 -7.21 31.74 -24.06
CA GLU A 548 -8.54 31.41 -23.55
C GLU A 548 -9.26 30.36 -24.41
N LYS A 549 -9.07 30.42 -25.74
CA LYS A 549 -9.59 29.43 -26.70
C LYS A 549 -8.93 28.05 -26.60
N ALA A 550 -7.74 27.95 -26.02
CA ALA A 550 -7.10 26.66 -25.82
C ALA A 550 -7.85 25.82 -24.76
N TYR A 551 -8.46 26.46 -23.75
CA TYR A 551 -9.07 25.75 -22.63
C TYR A 551 -10.48 25.24 -22.91
N VAL A 552 -10.69 23.98 -22.54
CA VAL A 552 -11.97 23.27 -22.61
C VAL A 552 -12.35 22.68 -21.27
N PHE A 553 -13.66 22.57 -21.05
CA PHE A 553 -14.24 21.83 -19.94
C PHE A 553 -14.97 20.59 -20.46
N VAL A 554 -14.54 19.43 -19.98
CA VAL A 554 -15.20 18.14 -20.18
C VAL A 554 -16.09 17.87 -18.97
N GLY A 555 -17.40 17.90 -19.17
CA GLY A 555 -18.44 17.83 -18.14
C GLY A 555 -19.72 18.57 -18.55
N ALA A 556 -20.72 18.54 -17.69
CA ALA A 556 -22.00 19.23 -17.90
C ALA A 556 -21.87 20.75 -17.75
N VAL A 557 -22.48 21.57 -18.61
CA VAL A 557 -22.35 23.05 -18.49
C VAL A 557 -22.87 23.60 -17.15
N SER A 558 -23.82 22.88 -16.55
CA SER A 558 -24.39 23.16 -15.23
C SER A 558 -23.51 22.75 -14.05
N ALA A 559 -22.40 22.04 -14.29
CA ALA A 559 -21.50 21.57 -13.24
C ALA A 559 -20.84 22.73 -12.48
N ARG A 560 -20.74 22.57 -11.16
CA ARG A 560 -20.22 23.58 -10.22
C ARG A 560 -19.21 22.93 -9.28
N LEU A 561 -18.47 23.76 -8.54
CA LEU A 561 -17.93 23.30 -7.27
C LEU A 561 -19.10 23.08 -6.31
N ARG A 562 -19.03 22.02 -5.50
CA ARG A 562 -19.99 21.76 -4.43
C ARG A 562 -20.08 23.00 -3.56
N ALA A 563 -21.29 23.49 -3.33
CA ALA A 563 -21.47 24.55 -2.35
C ALA A 563 -20.97 24.02 -0.99
N ALA A 564 -20.23 24.84 -0.25
CA ALA A 564 -20.11 24.58 1.17
C ALA A 564 -21.52 24.65 1.74
N GLY A 565 -22.04 23.56 2.28
CA GLY A 565 -23.34 23.60 2.95
C GLY A 565 -23.32 24.78 3.92
N ALA A 566 -24.40 25.57 3.94
CA ALA A 566 -24.58 26.73 4.84
C ALA A 566 -24.61 26.36 6.34
N SER A 567 -24.17 25.14 6.67
CA SER A 567 -23.98 24.67 8.03
C SER A 567 -23.02 25.61 8.73
N ALA A 568 -23.54 26.29 9.74
CA ALA A 568 -22.85 27.09 10.73
C ALA A 568 -21.90 26.26 11.61
N LEU A 569 -21.09 25.39 11.00
CA LEU A 569 -19.99 24.70 11.66
C LEU A 569 -18.98 25.75 12.09
N HIS A 570 -18.58 25.68 13.36
CA HIS A 570 -17.60 26.60 13.90
C HIS A 570 -16.29 26.40 13.13
N GLU A 571 -15.66 27.49 12.71
CA GLU A 571 -14.41 27.47 11.94
C GLU A 571 -13.34 26.53 12.54
N ARG A 572 -13.30 26.46 13.87
CA ARG A 572 -12.47 25.54 14.66
C ARG A 572 -12.68 24.07 14.29
N GLU A 573 -13.93 23.61 14.14
CA GLU A 573 -14.26 22.21 13.83
C GLU A 573 -13.79 21.84 12.42
N ARG A 574 -13.95 22.75 11.46
CA ARG A 574 -13.44 22.55 10.09
C ARG A 574 -11.92 22.44 10.09
N MET A 575 -11.22 23.33 10.79
CA MET A 575 -9.76 23.27 10.89
C MET A 575 -9.29 21.96 11.55
N ASN A 576 -9.95 21.52 12.62
CA ASN A 576 -9.67 20.22 13.26
C ASN A 576 -9.91 19.03 12.30
N ALA A 577 -11.01 19.05 11.54
CA ALA A 577 -11.32 18.01 10.57
C ALA A 577 -10.27 17.98 9.45
N ASN A 578 -9.83 19.13 8.95
CA ASN A 578 -8.77 19.24 7.94
C ASN A 578 -7.44 18.70 8.46
N ALA A 579 -7.02 19.11 9.67
CA ALA A 579 -5.79 18.59 10.28
C ALA A 579 -5.85 17.07 10.50
N THR A 580 -7.00 16.54 10.93
CA THR A 580 -7.22 15.10 11.11
C THR A 580 -7.12 14.36 9.78
N LEU A 581 -7.77 14.87 8.74
CA LEU A 581 -7.73 14.30 7.39
C LEU A 581 -6.28 14.20 6.85
N LEU A 582 -5.47 15.25 6.99
CA LEU A 582 -4.08 15.24 6.55
C LEU A 582 -3.26 14.16 7.27
N VAL A 583 -3.50 13.99 8.58
CA VAL A 583 -2.83 12.96 9.37
C VAL A 583 -3.27 11.56 8.95
N GLU A 584 -4.55 11.34 8.68
CA GLU A 584 -5.08 10.06 8.20
C GLU A 584 -4.52 9.71 6.80
N MET A 585 -4.41 10.69 5.91
CA MET A 585 -3.74 10.52 4.62
C MET A 585 -2.28 10.09 4.81
N GLY A 586 -1.55 10.75 5.71
CA GLY A 586 -0.16 10.39 6.02
C GLY A 586 -0.04 8.98 6.63
N LEU A 587 -0.97 8.60 7.51
CA LEU A 587 -1.02 7.25 8.07
C LEU A 587 -1.30 6.22 6.98
N SER A 588 -2.25 6.46 6.08
CA SER A 588 -2.55 5.57 4.95
C SER A 588 -1.30 5.32 4.10
N LEU A 589 -0.53 6.37 3.81
CA LEU A 589 0.75 6.26 3.09
C LEU A 589 1.76 5.34 3.80
N CYS A 590 1.90 5.47 5.12
CA CYS A 590 2.77 4.61 5.93
C CYS A 590 2.30 3.14 5.99
N HIS A 591 1.02 2.85 5.75
CA HIS A 591 0.54 1.46 5.68
C HIS A 591 0.81 0.81 4.32
N GLU A 592 0.95 1.60 3.25
CA GLU A 592 1.14 1.08 1.89
C GLU A 592 2.58 0.72 1.54
N GLY A 593 3.55 1.25 2.30
CA GLY A 593 4.98 1.00 2.13
C GLY A 593 5.78 1.38 3.39
N PRO A 594 7.04 0.96 3.51
CA PRO A 594 7.82 1.21 4.71
C PRO A 594 8.09 2.72 4.85
N SER A 595 7.90 3.25 6.06
CA SER A 595 7.88 4.68 6.33
C SER A 595 9.25 5.37 6.20
N ASP A 596 10.32 4.58 6.15
CA ASP A 596 11.70 4.99 5.84
C ASP A 596 11.98 5.04 4.33
N SER A 597 11.00 4.70 3.48
CA SER A 597 11.12 4.85 2.04
C SER A 597 11.30 6.33 1.69
N PRO A 598 12.38 6.71 0.97
CA PRO A 598 12.58 8.08 0.53
C PRO A 598 11.46 8.59 -0.40
N LEU A 599 10.66 7.68 -0.97
CA LEU A 599 9.52 7.97 -1.85
C LEU A 599 8.20 8.25 -1.12
N ILE A 600 8.14 8.04 0.21
CA ILE A 600 6.94 8.26 1.03
C ILE A 600 7.24 9.29 2.14
N ALA A 601 8.50 9.34 2.59
CA ALA A 601 8.91 10.20 3.69
C ALA A 601 8.67 11.69 3.42
N ALA A 602 8.86 12.17 2.18
CA ALA A 602 8.65 13.57 1.83
C ALA A 602 7.18 13.98 1.90
N GLU A 603 6.28 13.12 1.42
CA GLU A 603 4.83 13.27 1.44
C GLU A 603 4.32 13.24 2.88
N VAL A 604 4.74 12.25 3.66
CA VAL A 604 4.36 12.13 5.08
C VAL A 604 4.83 13.34 5.88
N GLN A 605 6.06 13.82 5.64
CA GLN A 605 6.56 15.03 6.29
C GLN A 605 5.76 16.27 5.89
N THR A 606 5.37 16.39 4.62
CA THR A 606 4.56 17.51 4.12
C THR A 606 3.17 17.52 4.75
N LEU A 607 2.49 16.37 4.74
CA LEU A 607 1.16 16.21 5.35
C LEU A 607 1.19 16.48 6.85
N LEU A 608 2.20 15.95 7.56
CA LEU A 608 2.38 16.22 8.97
C LEU A 608 2.60 17.71 9.18
N ALA A 609 3.57 18.33 8.51
CA ALA A 609 3.89 19.76 8.67
C ALA A 609 2.68 20.67 8.45
N GLN A 610 1.85 20.40 7.44
CA GLN A 610 0.62 21.15 7.22
C GLN A 610 -0.42 20.91 8.32
N ALA A 611 -0.59 19.68 8.79
CA ALA A 611 -1.45 19.41 9.94
C ALA A 611 -0.96 20.13 11.21
N GLU A 612 0.36 20.24 11.41
CA GLU A 612 0.94 21.02 12.52
C GLU A 612 0.69 22.52 12.37
N ALA A 613 0.81 23.06 11.16
CA ALA A 613 0.53 24.47 10.89
C ALA A 613 -0.94 24.81 11.16
N ILE A 614 -1.88 23.96 10.74
CA ILE A 614 -3.30 24.13 11.05
C ILE A 614 -3.51 24.06 12.57
N ALA A 615 -2.93 23.07 13.25
CA ALA A 615 -3.06 22.95 14.69
C ALA A 615 -2.50 24.18 15.43
N ALA A 616 -1.33 24.68 15.02
CA ALA A 616 -0.76 25.91 15.59
C ALA A 616 -1.67 27.13 15.40
N ALA A 617 -2.30 27.26 14.21
CA ALA A 617 -3.26 28.32 13.94
C ALA A 617 -4.55 28.19 14.78
N ILE A 618 -5.00 26.95 15.04
CA ILE A 618 -6.10 26.69 15.98
C ILE A 618 -5.71 27.18 17.38
N ASP A 619 -4.48 26.92 17.82
CA ASP A 619 -4.03 27.27 19.16
C ASP A 619 -3.83 28.77 19.36
N GLU A 620 -3.30 29.44 18.33
CA GLU A 620 -3.16 30.90 18.34
C GLU A 620 -4.52 31.58 18.45
N ARG A 621 -5.52 31.06 17.73
CA ARG A 621 -6.86 31.64 17.66
C ARG A 621 -7.77 31.23 18.81
N TRP A 622 -7.60 30.02 19.33
CA TRP A 622 -8.33 29.45 20.46
C TRP A 622 -7.35 28.90 21.50
N PRO A 623 -6.67 29.78 22.27
CA PRO A 623 -5.60 29.40 23.19
C PRO A 623 -6.07 28.58 24.40
N GLU A 624 -7.38 28.56 24.66
CA GLU A 624 -7.95 27.72 25.71
C GLU A 624 -7.82 26.24 25.31
N PRO A 625 -7.12 25.42 26.13
CA PRO A 625 -6.93 24.02 25.84
C PRO A 625 -8.28 23.29 25.80
N ASP A 626 -8.67 22.83 24.62
CA ASP A 626 -9.91 22.09 24.41
C ASP A 626 -9.60 20.59 24.35
N ARG A 627 -10.30 19.81 25.17
CA ARG A 627 -10.17 18.35 25.20
C ARG A 627 -10.50 17.71 23.85
N ALA A 628 -11.33 18.35 23.02
CA ALA A 628 -11.60 17.92 21.66
C ALA A 628 -10.35 17.90 20.75
N THR A 629 -9.24 18.53 21.16
CA THR A 629 -7.95 18.46 20.44
C THR A 629 -7.13 17.21 20.76
N LEU A 630 -7.46 16.46 21.82
CA LEU A 630 -6.71 15.29 22.23
C LEU A 630 -6.70 14.17 21.16
N PRO A 631 -7.82 13.84 20.50
CA PRO A 631 -7.81 12.88 19.38
C PRO A 631 -6.88 13.30 18.23
N LEU A 632 -6.87 14.59 17.86
CA LEU A 632 -5.97 15.10 16.82
C LEU A 632 -4.50 14.98 17.24
N LEU A 633 -4.17 15.33 18.49
CA LEU A 633 -2.82 15.15 19.03
C LEU A 633 -2.38 13.69 19.03
N THR A 634 -3.26 12.78 19.45
CA THR A 634 -3.01 11.33 19.42
C THR A 634 -2.71 10.85 18.00
N ARG A 635 -3.53 11.23 17.01
CA ARG A 635 -3.31 10.86 15.60
C ARG A 635 -2.00 11.45 15.07
N ARG A 636 -1.67 12.70 15.39
CA ARG A 636 -0.40 13.34 14.99
C ARG A 636 0.81 12.61 15.58
N LEU A 637 0.74 12.17 16.84
CA LEU A 637 1.79 11.34 17.46
C LEU A 637 1.93 9.99 16.73
N ASP A 638 0.82 9.35 16.39
CA ASP A 638 0.81 8.09 15.64
C ASP A 638 1.42 8.21 14.23
N LEU A 639 1.27 9.37 13.58
CA LEU A 639 1.92 9.65 12.31
C LEU A 639 3.40 10.00 12.51
N ALA A 640 3.71 10.87 13.46
CA ALA A 640 5.08 11.31 13.72
C ALA A 640 6.00 10.16 14.14
N ARG A 641 5.48 9.15 14.86
CA ARG A 641 6.27 7.93 15.18
C ARG A 641 6.63 7.09 13.96
N GLN A 642 6.00 7.29 12.80
CA GLN A 642 6.38 6.61 11.55
C GLN A 642 7.66 7.21 10.96
N LEU A 643 7.97 8.47 11.27
CA LEU A 643 9.17 9.15 10.79
C LEU A 643 10.45 8.60 11.43
N ASP A 644 11.57 8.74 10.73
CA ASP A 644 12.89 8.33 11.24
C ASP A 644 13.27 9.09 12.52
N PHE A 645 13.59 8.34 13.58
CA PHE A 645 14.03 8.87 14.87
C PHE A 645 15.55 9.06 14.94
N GLY A 646 16.30 8.70 13.90
CA GLY A 646 17.66 9.18 13.68
C GLY A 646 17.73 10.70 13.46
N ASN A 647 16.62 11.33 13.07
CA ASN A 647 16.50 12.78 12.98
C ASN A 647 15.99 13.39 14.31
N GLU A 648 16.85 14.13 15.01
CA GLU A 648 16.54 14.77 16.30
C GLU A 648 15.31 15.71 16.22
N GLN A 649 15.04 16.32 15.08
CA GLN A 649 13.87 17.19 14.90
C GLN A 649 12.56 16.41 15.03
N ASN A 650 12.51 15.17 14.52
CA ASN A 650 11.33 14.32 14.63
C ASN A 650 11.11 13.87 16.08
N VAL A 651 12.20 13.55 16.80
CA VAL A 651 12.14 13.21 18.22
C VAL A 651 11.62 14.39 19.03
N ARG A 652 12.17 15.60 18.82
CA ARG A 652 11.73 16.82 19.50
C ARG A 652 10.25 17.12 19.24
N ARG A 653 9.80 16.98 17.99
CA ARG A 653 8.39 17.14 17.60
C ARG A 653 7.48 16.19 18.38
N CYS A 654 7.81 14.90 18.45
CA CYS A 654 7.04 13.91 19.23
C CYS A 654 7.01 14.26 20.72
N VAL A 655 8.15 14.67 21.29
CA VAL A 655 8.25 15.05 22.71
C VAL A 655 7.41 16.29 23.02
N ASP A 656 7.42 17.30 22.17
CA ASP A 656 6.67 18.54 22.38
C ASP A 656 5.15 18.29 22.27
N MET A 657 4.70 17.48 21.29
CA MET A 657 3.31 17.02 21.21
C MET A 657 2.91 16.19 22.43
N GLY A 658 3.78 15.28 22.89
CA GLY A 658 3.60 14.48 24.08
C GLY A 658 3.39 15.36 25.32
N LYS A 659 4.34 16.26 25.63
CA LYS A 659 4.23 17.20 26.77
C LYS A 659 2.92 17.98 26.78
N ARG A 660 2.47 18.40 25.60
CA ARG A 660 1.23 19.16 25.47
C ARG A 660 0.00 18.30 25.77
N GLY A 661 -0.10 17.12 25.17
CA GLY A 661 -1.22 16.22 25.44
C GLY A 661 -1.21 15.67 26.88
N LEU A 662 -0.04 15.51 27.52
CA LEU A 662 0.07 15.17 28.94
C LEU A 662 -0.63 16.22 29.83
N LYS A 663 -0.49 17.50 29.50
CA LYS A 663 -1.18 18.59 30.23
C LYS A 663 -2.70 18.51 30.06
N LEU A 664 -3.18 18.11 28.88
CA LEU A 664 -4.62 17.94 28.59
C LEU A 664 -5.19 16.68 29.24
N ALA A 665 -4.45 15.57 29.19
CA ALA A 665 -4.88 14.28 29.71
C ALA A 665 -4.79 14.19 31.24
N GLY A 666 -3.93 15.01 31.88
CA GLY A 666 -3.69 15.02 33.32
C GLY A 666 -4.74 15.78 34.17
N ASP A 667 -5.75 16.40 33.57
CA ASP A 667 -6.82 17.08 34.31
C ASP A 667 -7.73 16.04 35.01
N PRO A 668 -7.83 16.05 36.36
CA PRO A 668 -8.55 15.02 37.13
C PRO A 668 -10.08 15.17 37.14
N ASN A 669 -10.64 16.24 36.57
CA ASN A 669 -12.09 16.42 36.46
C ASN A 669 -12.65 15.58 35.29
N ASP A 670 -12.93 14.29 35.57
CA ASP A 670 -13.31 13.26 34.58
C ASP A 670 -14.69 12.67 34.86
N GLU A 671 -15.69 12.90 34.00
CA GLU A 671 -17.06 12.40 34.22
C GLU A 671 -17.67 11.62 33.04
N THR A 672 -17.01 11.54 31.86
CA THR A 672 -17.56 10.79 30.71
C THR A 672 -16.66 9.66 30.20
N THR A 673 -17.28 8.58 29.72
CA THR A 673 -16.59 7.45 29.09
C THR A 673 -15.74 7.88 27.89
N SER A 674 -16.22 8.82 27.08
CA SER A 674 -15.50 9.32 25.89
C SER A 674 -14.19 10.03 26.25
N ASP A 675 -14.15 10.77 27.36
CA ASP A 675 -12.94 11.45 27.81
C ASP A 675 -11.88 10.44 28.25
N LEU A 676 -12.28 9.41 28.99
CA LEU A 676 -11.39 8.34 29.44
C LEU A 676 -10.80 7.55 28.25
N GLU A 677 -11.60 7.28 27.22
CA GLU A 677 -11.13 6.63 25.99
C GLU A 677 -10.13 7.49 25.21
N GLY A 678 -10.42 8.79 25.07
CA GLY A 678 -9.52 9.73 24.42
C GLY A 678 -8.17 9.84 25.14
N LYS A 679 -8.20 9.87 26.48
CA LYS A 679 -7.00 9.82 27.33
C LYS A 679 -6.22 8.52 27.11
N ALA A 680 -6.88 7.37 27.21
CA ALA A 680 -6.23 6.08 27.02
C ALA A 680 -5.53 5.98 25.66
N ALA A 681 -6.21 6.37 24.57
CA ALA A 681 -5.62 6.38 23.23
C ALA A 681 -4.38 7.29 23.15
N PHE A 682 -4.41 8.45 23.80
CA PHE A 682 -3.26 9.35 23.87
C PHE A 682 -2.06 8.74 24.63
N TRP A 683 -2.32 8.13 25.79
CA TRP A 683 -1.30 7.46 26.60
C TRP A 683 -0.63 6.31 25.83
N LEU A 684 -1.43 5.53 25.10
CA LEU A 684 -0.95 4.46 24.23
C LEU A 684 -0.09 4.99 23.07
N ALA A 685 -0.48 6.10 22.43
CA ALA A 685 0.34 6.71 21.39
C ALA A 685 1.70 7.19 21.96
N CYS A 686 1.71 7.77 23.16
CA CYS A 686 2.93 8.18 23.84
C CYS A 686 3.82 6.96 24.21
N SER A 687 3.24 5.86 24.68
CA SER A 687 4.01 4.67 25.06
C SER A 687 4.72 4.05 23.86
N ARG A 688 4.08 4.07 22.68
CA ARG A 688 4.68 3.64 21.40
C ARG A 688 5.85 4.53 20.96
N VAL A 689 5.78 5.84 21.22
CA VAL A 689 6.93 6.74 21.02
C VAL A 689 8.08 6.37 21.96
N SER A 690 7.79 6.14 23.25
CA SER A 690 8.80 5.71 24.24
C SER A 690 9.44 4.37 23.87
N ARG A 691 8.67 3.40 23.34
CA ARG A 691 9.19 2.14 22.79
C ARG A 691 10.24 2.38 21.72
N LYS A 692 9.96 3.27 20.77
CA LYS A 692 10.85 3.59 19.65
C LYS A 692 12.13 4.31 20.10
N LEU A 693 12.06 5.05 21.20
CA LEU A 693 13.20 5.69 21.86
C LEU A 693 13.92 4.78 22.86
N GLU A 694 13.51 3.51 22.97
CA GLU A 694 14.03 2.54 23.96
C GLU A 694 13.92 3.01 25.42
N ARG A 695 12.94 3.88 25.71
CA ARG A 695 12.65 4.41 27.05
C ARG A 695 11.62 3.53 27.76
N TRP A 696 12.04 2.31 28.10
CA TRP A 696 11.16 1.25 28.61
C TRP A 696 10.43 1.61 29.92
N ALA A 697 11.09 2.30 30.86
CA ALA A 697 10.48 2.72 32.12
C ALA A 697 9.33 3.75 31.91
N ASP A 698 9.52 4.67 30.97
CA ASP A 698 8.47 5.64 30.61
C ASP A 698 7.32 4.94 29.90
N MET A 699 7.61 3.98 29.02
CA MET A 699 6.60 3.16 28.34
C MET A 699 5.71 2.42 29.35
N VAL A 700 6.29 1.80 30.39
CA VAL A 700 5.52 1.14 31.47
C VAL A 700 4.57 2.12 32.17
N THR A 701 5.06 3.32 32.51
CA THR A 701 4.28 4.34 33.19
C THR A 701 3.09 4.79 32.33
N LEU A 702 3.35 5.08 31.05
CA LEU A 702 2.34 5.52 30.10
C LEU A 702 1.28 4.43 29.83
N LEU A 703 1.69 3.17 29.67
CA LEU A 703 0.76 2.05 29.52
C LEU A 703 -0.11 1.85 30.76
N SER A 704 0.44 2.09 31.95
CA SER A 704 -0.32 1.99 33.20
C SER A 704 -1.43 3.04 33.27
N PHE A 705 -1.18 4.28 32.81
CA PHE A 705 -2.24 5.28 32.66
C PHE A 705 -3.26 4.92 31.59
N SER A 706 -2.84 4.32 30.46
CA SER A 706 -3.78 3.85 29.43
C SER A 706 -4.73 2.79 29.99
N ILE A 707 -4.16 1.74 30.61
CA ILE A 707 -4.89 0.62 31.21
C ILE A 707 -5.90 1.13 32.24
N GLN A 708 -5.46 1.96 33.20
CA GLN A 708 -6.34 2.51 34.23
C GLN A 708 -7.53 3.31 33.67
N ASN A 709 -7.31 4.09 32.59
CA ASN A 709 -8.37 4.87 31.98
C ASN A 709 -9.36 4.00 31.20
N GLN A 710 -8.88 2.97 30.49
CA GLN A 710 -9.78 2.02 29.81
C GLN A 710 -10.60 1.19 30.79
N GLU A 711 -9.99 0.71 31.89
CA GLU A 711 -10.70 -0.04 32.93
C GLU A 711 -11.78 0.84 33.60
N LYS A 712 -11.48 2.12 33.89
CA LYS A 712 -12.48 3.09 34.37
C LYS A 712 -13.60 3.35 33.36
N ALA A 713 -13.30 3.30 32.07
CA ALA A 713 -14.29 3.39 31.00
C ALA A 713 -15.12 2.10 30.83
N GLY A 714 -14.83 1.04 31.60
CA GLY A 714 -15.51 -0.25 31.52
C GLY A 714 -15.06 -1.12 30.34
N ARG A 715 -13.90 -0.82 29.74
CA ARG A 715 -13.33 -1.62 28.64
C ARG A 715 -12.38 -2.69 29.18
N THR A 716 -12.44 -3.87 28.58
CA THR A 716 -11.45 -4.93 28.77
C THR A 716 -10.17 -4.53 28.05
N VAL A 717 -9.05 -4.52 28.78
CA VAL A 717 -7.73 -4.13 28.26
C VAL A 717 -6.89 -5.38 28.05
N SER A 718 -6.26 -5.50 26.87
CA SER A 718 -5.52 -6.73 26.52
C SER A 718 -4.19 -6.42 25.82
N ASP A 719 -4.19 -5.65 24.74
CA ASP A 719 -2.98 -5.31 23.98
C ASP A 719 -1.97 -4.50 24.81
N GLU A 720 -2.45 -3.55 25.61
CA GLU A 720 -1.61 -2.70 26.45
C GLU A 720 -0.91 -3.50 27.56
N TYR A 721 -1.54 -4.54 28.08
CA TYR A 721 -0.91 -5.47 29.01
C TYR A 721 0.21 -6.26 28.32
N LEU A 722 0.02 -6.71 27.07
CA LEU A 722 1.10 -7.36 26.31
C LEU A 722 2.26 -6.41 26.02
N ASP A 723 1.98 -5.19 25.57
CA ASP A 723 3.02 -4.18 25.33
C ASP A 723 3.78 -3.83 26.62
N ARG A 724 3.09 -3.79 27.77
CA ARG A 724 3.71 -3.51 29.08
C ARG A 724 4.53 -4.70 29.57
N SER A 725 4.08 -5.93 29.33
CA SER A 725 4.86 -7.16 29.55
C SER A 725 6.18 -7.14 28.78
N ASP A 726 6.16 -6.78 27.49
CA ASP A 726 7.35 -6.64 26.66
C ASP A 726 8.32 -5.58 27.23
N ALA A 727 7.79 -4.46 27.74
CA ALA A 727 8.59 -3.41 28.36
C ALA A 727 9.23 -3.86 29.69
N TYR A 728 8.49 -4.55 30.55
CA TYR A 728 9.05 -5.14 31.78
C TYR A 728 10.14 -6.16 31.49
N LEU A 729 9.97 -6.99 30.46
CA LEU A 729 10.99 -7.95 30.05
C LEU A 729 12.30 -7.26 29.63
N LYS A 730 12.22 -6.08 28.99
CA LYS A 730 13.39 -5.27 28.63
C LYS A 730 14.07 -4.62 29.84
N LEU A 731 13.31 -4.31 30.88
CA LEU A 731 13.83 -3.82 32.17
C LEU A 731 14.40 -4.94 33.06
N GLY A 732 14.18 -6.21 32.70
CA GLY A 732 14.60 -7.36 33.50
C GLY A 732 13.59 -7.79 34.58
N GLU A 733 12.43 -7.15 34.64
CA GLU A 733 11.36 -7.37 35.62
C GLU A 733 10.46 -8.56 35.20
N ARG A 734 11.01 -9.77 35.26
CA ARG A 734 10.38 -10.98 34.70
C ARG A 734 9.06 -11.37 35.36
N ASP A 735 8.92 -11.14 36.67
CA ASP A 735 7.70 -11.47 37.41
C ASP A 735 6.54 -10.55 37.01
N LEU A 736 6.81 -9.24 36.88
CA LEU A 736 5.83 -8.27 36.40
C LEU A 736 5.44 -8.53 34.94
N ALA A 737 6.43 -8.85 34.09
CA ALA A 737 6.16 -9.24 32.70
C ALA A 737 5.24 -10.47 32.61
N THR A 738 5.47 -11.46 33.49
CA THR A 738 4.65 -12.68 33.54
C THR A 738 3.24 -12.35 33.99
N SER A 739 3.07 -11.56 35.05
CA SER A 739 1.76 -11.14 35.55
C SER A 739 0.96 -10.38 34.48
N ASP A 740 1.58 -9.43 33.77
CA ASP A 740 0.90 -8.69 32.71
C ASP A 740 0.48 -9.59 31.54
N ALA A 741 1.32 -10.56 31.16
CA ALA A 741 0.97 -11.51 30.11
C ALA A 741 -0.17 -12.47 30.52
N GLU A 742 -0.26 -12.85 31.80
CA GLU A 742 -1.36 -13.63 32.37
C GLU A 742 -2.69 -12.83 32.33
N HIS A 743 -2.65 -11.52 32.65
CA HIS A 743 -3.81 -10.63 32.53
C HIS A 743 -4.28 -10.52 31.08
N ALA A 744 -3.35 -10.26 30.15
CA ALA A 744 -3.67 -10.19 28.73
C ALA A 744 -4.27 -11.51 28.20
N GLN A 745 -3.69 -12.66 28.55
CA GLN A 745 -4.21 -13.96 28.12
C GLN A 745 -5.64 -14.18 28.64
N SER A 746 -5.88 -13.87 29.91
CA SER A 746 -7.21 -13.99 30.53
C SER A 746 -8.24 -13.09 29.84
N ALA A 747 -7.87 -11.83 29.58
CA ALA A 747 -8.72 -10.85 28.90
C ALA A 747 -9.07 -11.26 27.46
N PHE A 748 -8.08 -11.69 26.67
CA PHE A 748 -8.30 -12.15 25.31
C PHE A 748 -9.12 -13.45 25.24
N THR A 749 -8.91 -14.36 26.18
CA THR A 749 -9.67 -15.63 26.22
C THR A 749 -11.14 -15.37 26.53
N ALA A 750 -11.43 -14.51 27.51
CA ALA A 750 -12.80 -14.12 27.84
C ALA A 750 -13.51 -13.43 26.65
N ALA A 751 -12.81 -12.57 25.92
CA ALA A 751 -13.34 -11.91 24.72
C ALA A 751 -13.54 -12.91 23.55
N ALA A 752 -12.61 -13.84 23.35
CA ALA A 752 -12.71 -14.89 22.34
C ALA A 752 -13.89 -15.83 22.61
N ASP A 753 -14.11 -16.22 23.87
CA ASP A 753 -15.25 -17.04 24.31
C ASP A 753 -16.59 -16.30 24.12
N ALA A 754 -16.58 -14.97 24.20
CA ALA A 754 -17.73 -14.12 23.87
C ALA A 754 -17.97 -13.94 22.35
N GLY A 755 -17.13 -14.57 21.50
CA GLY A 755 -17.29 -14.58 20.04
C GLY A 755 -16.46 -13.54 19.29
N ASP A 756 -15.61 -12.76 19.97
CA ASP A 756 -14.72 -11.80 19.32
C ASP A 756 -13.63 -12.52 18.49
N ALA A 757 -13.64 -12.27 17.18
CA ALA A 757 -12.71 -12.89 16.25
C ALA A 757 -11.28 -12.35 16.38
N ASP A 758 -11.12 -11.06 16.67
CA ASP A 758 -9.81 -10.43 16.80
C ASP A 758 -9.15 -10.83 18.13
N ALA A 759 -9.95 -11.04 19.18
CA ALA A 759 -9.49 -11.53 20.46
C ALA A 759 -8.85 -12.93 20.39
N ARG A 760 -9.27 -13.80 19.45
CA ARG A 760 -8.65 -15.11 19.25
C ARG A 760 -7.17 -15.01 18.90
N ARG A 761 -6.82 -14.05 18.04
CA ARG A 761 -5.43 -13.78 17.68
C ARG A 761 -4.65 -13.19 18.86
N GLY A 762 -5.28 -12.31 19.63
CA GLY A 762 -4.69 -11.78 20.86
C GLY A 762 -4.37 -12.88 21.90
N ALA A 763 -5.29 -13.82 22.11
CA ALA A 763 -5.10 -14.95 23.03
C ALA A 763 -3.91 -15.82 22.61
N MET A 764 -3.80 -16.09 21.30
CA MET A 764 -2.65 -16.79 20.71
C MET A 764 -1.34 -16.04 20.99
N LEU A 765 -1.28 -14.74 20.70
CA LEU A 765 -0.09 -13.93 20.92
C LEU A 765 0.33 -13.94 22.40
N ALA A 766 -0.62 -13.76 23.32
CA ALA A 766 -0.39 -13.79 24.77
C ALA A 766 0.16 -15.14 25.25
N ALA A 767 -0.43 -16.24 24.79
CA ALA A 767 0.03 -17.60 25.10
C ALA A 767 1.49 -17.83 24.67
N GLY A 768 1.89 -17.32 23.49
CA GLY A 768 3.27 -17.36 23.03
C GLY A 768 4.25 -16.58 23.91
N ARG A 769 3.86 -15.40 24.40
CA ARG A 769 4.70 -14.62 25.34
C ARG A 769 4.86 -15.38 26.65
N LEU A 770 3.77 -15.93 27.19
CA LEU A 770 3.78 -16.71 28.43
C LEU A 770 4.63 -17.97 28.32
N ALA A 771 4.51 -18.73 27.23
CA ALA A 771 5.35 -19.90 26.99
C ALA A 771 6.85 -19.52 27.04
N GLY A 772 7.22 -18.41 26.40
CA GLY A 772 8.59 -17.89 26.44
C GLY A 772 9.05 -17.42 27.82
N LEU A 773 8.20 -16.72 28.58
CA LEU A 773 8.48 -16.21 29.93
C LEU A 773 8.60 -17.35 30.96
N TYR A 774 7.65 -18.28 30.97
CA TYR A 774 7.69 -19.47 31.82
C TYR A 774 8.91 -20.34 31.55
N ARG A 775 9.29 -20.51 30.28
CA ARG A 775 10.52 -21.23 29.92
C ARG A 775 11.77 -20.55 30.50
N LYS A 776 11.85 -19.22 30.42
CA LYS A 776 12.99 -18.45 30.95
C LYS A 776 13.07 -18.42 32.47
N THR A 777 11.93 -18.60 33.16
CA THR A 777 11.84 -18.64 34.63
C THR A 777 11.93 -20.07 35.19
N GLY A 778 12.08 -21.08 34.33
CA GLY A 778 12.16 -22.49 34.75
C GLY A 778 10.81 -23.15 35.07
N ARG A 779 9.68 -22.45 34.88
CA ARG A 779 8.31 -22.98 35.07
C ARG A 779 7.88 -23.83 33.86
N LEU A 780 8.59 -24.93 33.60
CA LEU A 780 8.46 -25.71 32.36
C LEU A 780 7.05 -26.30 32.12
N ASP A 781 6.35 -26.71 33.17
CA ASP A 781 4.97 -27.23 33.04
C ASP A 781 3.99 -26.14 32.61
N ALA A 782 4.12 -24.94 33.18
CA ALA A 782 3.32 -23.78 32.78
C ALA A 782 3.68 -23.31 31.36
N ALA A 783 4.96 -23.40 30.97
CA ALA A 783 5.40 -23.12 29.61
C ALA A 783 4.76 -24.08 28.60
N LEU A 784 4.71 -25.37 28.93
CA LEU A 784 4.09 -26.39 28.08
C LEU A 784 2.59 -26.16 27.94
N ALA A 785 1.88 -25.89 29.04
CA ALA A 785 0.46 -25.56 29.01
C ALA A 785 0.17 -24.34 28.11
N ALA A 786 0.92 -23.26 28.28
CA ALA A 786 0.78 -22.06 27.46
C ALA A 786 1.09 -22.31 25.97
N ALA A 787 2.10 -23.13 25.64
CA ALA A 787 2.40 -23.49 24.25
C ALA A 787 1.26 -24.31 23.61
N LEU A 788 0.66 -25.25 24.35
CA LEU A 788 -0.48 -26.04 23.90
C LEU A 788 -1.74 -25.18 23.71
N ASP A 789 -2.00 -24.24 24.61
CA ASP A 789 -3.10 -23.29 24.50
C ASP A 789 -2.93 -22.37 23.29
N GLY A 790 -1.71 -21.84 23.09
CA GLY A 790 -1.37 -21.04 21.91
C GLY A 790 -1.54 -21.82 20.61
N HIS A 791 -1.13 -23.10 20.57
CA HIS A 791 -1.37 -23.96 19.41
C HIS A 791 -2.87 -24.12 19.12
N ARG A 792 -3.69 -24.38 20.15
CA ARG A 792 -5.15 -24.47 19.98
C ARG A 792 -5.74 -23.17 19.43
N ALA A 793 -5.32 -22.02 19.96
CA ALA A 793 -5.75 -20.73 19.46
C ALA A 793 -5.32 -20.49 17.99
N ALA A 794 -4.10 -20.90 17.62
CA ALA A 794 -3.61 -20.81 16.24
C ALA A 794 -4.36 -21.74 15.27
N VAL A 795 -4.86 -22.89 15.74
CA VAL A 795 -5.75 -23.77 14.96
C VAL A 795 -7.09 -23.08 14.69
N VAL A 796 -7.71 -22.49 15.72
CA VAL A 796 -8.99 -21.76 15.56
C VAL A 796 -8.83 -20.51 14.69
N ALA A 797 -7.67 -19.85 14.74
CA ALA A 797 -7.35 -18.71 13.88
C ALA A 797 -6.90 -19.09 12.46
N GLU A 798 -6.81 -20.40 12.15
CA GLU A 798 -6.31 -20.93 10.88
C GLU A 798 -4.89 -20.45 10.49
N ASP A 799 -4.06 -20.05 11.48
CA ASP A 799 -2.71 -19.56 11.25
C ASP A 799 -1.69 -20.71 11.29
N LEU A 800 -1.37 -21.25 10.11
CA LEU A 800 -0.43 -22.37 9.98
C LEU A 800 0.99 -22.05 10.46
N LEU A 801 1.45 -20.80 10.36
CA LEU A 801 2.81 -20.44 10.75
C LEU A 801 2.95 -20.36 12.27
N GLU A 802 1.93 -19.85 12.94
CA GLU A 802 1.87 -19.84 14.40
C GLU A 802 1.63 -21.24 14.96
N GLN A 803 0.76 -22.06 14.33
CA GLN A 803 0.60 -23.47 14.69
C GLN A 803 1.95 -24.21 14.72
N ALA A 804 2.77 -24.02 13.69
CA ALA A 804 4.10 -24.60 13.62
C ALA A 804 5.06 -24.03 14.68
N SER A 805 5.00 -22.72 14.94
CA SER A 805 5.86 -22.08 15.94
C SER A 805 5.58 -22.59 17.35
N PHE A 806 4.29 -22.75 17.72
CA PHE A 806 3.93 -23.38 18.99
C PHE A 806 4.38 -24.83 19.09
N LYS A 807 4.34 -25.59 18.00
CA LYS A 807 4.84 -26.97 17.96
C LYS A 807 6.36 -27.04 18.11
N MET A 808 7.09 -26.06 17.58
CA MET A 808 8.54 -25.94 17.83
C MET A 808 8.83 -25.59 19.30
N ASP A 809 8.04 -24.70 19.90
CA ASP A 809 8.17 -24.39 21.33
C ASP A 809 7.82 -25.59 22.21
N GLU A 810 6.73 -26.31 21.92
CA GLU A 810 6.36 -27.58 22.56
C GLU A 810 7.54 -28.58 22.49
N SER A 811 8.12 -28.77 21.31
CA SER A 811 9.27 -29.65 21.11
C SER A 811 10.46 -29.23 21.97
N SER A 812 10.79 -27.92 21.99
CA SER A 812 11.90 -27.42 22.80
C SER A 812 11.67 -27.59 24.30
N ILE A 813 10.44 -27.41 24.78
CA ILE A 813 10.10 -27.58 26.20
C ILE A 813 10.19 -29.05 26.59
N ARG A 814 9.57 -29.95 25.82
CA ARG A 814 9.61 -31.40 26.05
C ARG A 814 11.02 -31.99 26.00
N ARG A 815 11.87 -31.49 25.10
CA ARG A 815 13.29 -31.85 25.06
C ARG A 815 14.00 -31.46 26.36
N THR A 816 13.65 -30.31 26.94
CA THR A 816 14.26 -29.82 28.18
C THR A 816 13.77 -30.62 29.41
N THR A 817 12.51 -31.07 29.42
CA THR A 817 11.96 -31.93 30.49
C THR A 817 12.34 -33.41 30.34
N GLY A 818 13.02 -33.79 29.25
CA GLY A 818 13.47 -35.15 28.99
C GLY A 818 12.48 -36.05 28.24
N ASP A 819 11.29 -35.55 27.90
CA ASP A 819 10.28 -36.25 27.08
C ASP A 819 10.64 -36.20 25.58
N SER A 820 11.68 -36.95 25.23
CA SER A 820 12.29 -36.89 23.90
C SER A 820 11.36 -37.43 22.80
N ALA A 821 10.50 -38.40 23.10
CA ALA A 821 9.58 -38.98 22.12
C ALA A 821 8.51 -37.97 21.70
N ALA A 822 7.87 -37.29 22.68
CA ALA A 822 6.89 -36.26 22.35
C ALA A 822 7.55 -35.00 21.78
N ALA A 823 8.82 -34.71 22.12
CA ALA A 823 9.57 -33.64 21.47
C ALA A 823 9.77 -33.89 19.96
N VAL A 824 10.07 -35.12 19.55
CA VAL A 824 10.18 -35.51 18.12
C VAL A 824 8.81 -35.40 17.44
N ALA A 825 7.75 -35.93 18.04
CA ALA A 825 6.39 -35.86 17.48
C ALA A 825 5.94 -34.41 17.23
N ALA A 826 6.16 -33.51 18.19
CA ALA A 826 5.83 -32.09 18.03
C ALA A 826 6.66 -31.42 16.92
N ALA A 827 7.96 -31.73 16.81
CA ALA A 827 8.80 -31.16 15.76
C ALA A 827 8.45 -31.68 14.35
N ASP A 828 8.05 -32.94 14.22
CA ASP A 828 7.55 -33.51 12.96
C ASP A 828 6.27 -32.81 12.51
N GLU A 829 5.34 -32.60 13.44
CA GLU A 829 4.09 -31.87 13.18
C GLU A 829 4.36 -30.42 12.78
N ALA A 830 5.34 -29.76 13.42
CA ALA A 830 5.77 -28.42 13.03
C ALA A 830 6.26 -28.39 11.57
N LEU A 831 7.18 -29.29 11.20
CA LEU A 831 7.72 -29.38 9.84
C LEU A 831 6.64 -29.66 8.79
N ALA A 832 5.73 -30.60 9.08
CA ALA A 832 4.60 -30.89 8.20
C ALA A 832 3.68 -29.67 8.02
N THR A 833 3.45 -28.91 9.09
CA THR A 833 2.60 -27.71 9.06
C THR A 833 3.25 -26.57 8.28
N VAL A 834 4.55 -26.34 8.44
CA VAL A 834 5.28 -25.34 7.65
C VAL A 834 5.27 -25.66 6.16
N ARG A 835 5.41 -26.95 5.79
CA ARG A 835 5.32 -27.37 4.38
C ARG A 835 3.95 -27.09 3.78
N ARG A 836 2.87 -27.28 4.55
CA ARG A 836 1.52 -26.87 4.13
C ARG A 836 1.41 -25.36 3.96
N ALA A 837 2.05 -24.58 4.84
CA ALA A 837 2.13 -23.12 4.75
C ALA A 837 3.03 -22.59 3.61
N ARG A 838 3.86 -23.46 3.00
CA ARG A 838 4.83 -23.12 1.94
C ARG A 838 5.79 -21.99 2.34
N ASN A 839 6.21 -21.95 3.59
CA ASN A 839 7.17 -20.97 4.09
C ASN A 839 8.55 -21.62 4.28
N GLU A 840 9.42 -21.43 3.30
CA GLU A 840 10.75 -22.04 3.28
C GLU A 840 11.68 -21.54 4.41
N ASP A 841 11.52 -20.29 4.86
CA ASP A 841 12.34 -19.74 5.95
C ASP A 841 11.98 -20.38 7.30
N LYS A 842 10.68 -20.58 7.55
CA LYS A 842 10.21 -21.35 8.70
C LYS A 842 10.53 -22.84 8.56
N GLU A 843 10.67 -23.36 7.33
CA GLU A 843 11.00 -24.78 7.12
C GLU A 843 12.41 -25.06 7.62
N ILE A 844 13.33 -24.12 7.35
CA ILE A 844 14.70 -24.12 7.89
C ILE A 844 14.70 -24.14 9.42
N GLU A 845 13.86 -23.36 10.09
CA GLU A 845 13.74 -23.38 11.56
C GLU A 845 13.20 -24.72 12.08
N ALA A 846 12.20 -25.28 11.41
CA ALA A 846 11.60 -26.57 11.76
C ALA A 846 12.58 -27.73 11.60
N PHE A 847 13.43 -27.73 10.55
CA PHE A 847 14.52 -28.69 10.39
C PHE A 847 15.49 -28.64 11.58
N GLY A 848 15.86 -27.45 12.05
CA GLY A 848 16.74 -27.28 13.20
C GLY A 848 16.12 -27.85 14.48
N THR A 849 14.85 -27.53 14.73
CA THR A 849 14.10 -28.03 15.89
C THR A 849 13.98 -29.55 15.88
N LEU A 850 13.62 -30.15 14.74
CA LEU A 850 13.51 -31.60 14.59
C LEU A 850 14.87 -32.29 14.76
N THR A 851 15.95 -31.72 14.23
CA THR A 851 17.31 -32.25 14.41
C THR A 851 17.67 -32.34 15.89
N LEU A 852 17.43 -31.28 16.66
CA LEU A 852 17.72 -31.26 18.09
C LEU A 852 16.85 -32.23 18.90
N ALA A 853 15.57 -32.39 18.52
CA ALA A 853 14.68 -33.37 19.14
C ALA A 853 15.15 -34.81 18.88
N LEU A 854 15.53 -35.13 17.64
CA LEU A 854 16.05 -36.45 17.26
C LEU A 854 17.36 -36.78 17.96
N LEU A 855 18.26 -35.80 18.10
CA LEU A 855 19.49 -35.95 18.88
C LEU A 855 19.21 -36.30 20.34
N ALA A 856 18.23 -35.64 20.97
CA ALA A 856 17.81 -35.94 22.34
C ALA A 856 17.19 -37.35 22.47
N ALA A 857 16.41 -37.77 21.48
CA ALA A 857 15.85 -39.12 21.37
C ALA A 857 16.89 -40.20 20.99
N ARG A 858 18.14 -39.80 20.71
CA ARG A 858 19.25 -40.67 20.23
C ARG A 858 18.99 -41.32 18.85
N GLU A 859 18.13 -40.73 18.03
CA GLU A 859 17.84 -41.17 16.65
C GLU A 859 18.84 -40.57 15.64
N SER A 860 20.11 -40.97 15.75
CA SER A 860 21.22 -40.28 15.05
C SER A 860 21.16 -40.34 13.52
N GLU A 861 20.68 -41.45 12.93
CA GLU A 861 20.55 -41.58 11.47
C GLU A 861 19.52 -40.60 10.89
N ARG A 862 18.38 -40.47 11.56
CA ARG A 862 17.32 -39.56 11.14
C ARG A 862 17.74 -38.10 11.36
N ALA A 863 18.40 -37.81 12.48
CA ALA A 863 18.97 -36.48 12.75
C ALA A 863 19.97 -36.05 11.66
N LEU A 864 20.81 -36.99 11.18
CA LEU A 864 21.75 -36.73 10.09
C LEU A 864 21.06 -36.25 8.81
N LEU A 865 20.02 -36.97 8.38
CA LEU A 865 19.29 -36.65 7.13
C LEU A 865 18.59 -35.29 7.24
N VAL A 866 17.86 -35.07 8.34
CA VAL A 866 17.12 -33.81 8.58
C VAL A 866 18.07 -32.61 8.63
N ALA A 867 19.22 -32.74 9.29
CA ALA A 867 20.21 -31.67 9.38
C ALA A 867 20.88 -31.36 8.03
N GLN A 868 21.10 -32.38 7.18
CA GLN A 868 21.64 -32.20 5.83
C GLN A 868 20.65 -31.47 4.92
N ASP A 869 19.37 -31.83 4.98
CA ASP A 869 18.31 -31.15 4.24
C ASP A 869 18.17 -29.68 4.67
N GLY A 870 18.17 -29.43 5.98
CA GLY A 870 18.16 -28.08 6.55
C GLY A 870 19.37 -27.24 6.13
N LEU A 871 20.58 -27.82 6.15
CA LEU A 871 21.80 -27.15 5.67
C LEU A 871 21.72 -26.82 4.18
N ALA A 872 21.22 -27.75 3.36
CA ALA A 872 21.04 -27.52 1.92
C ALA A 872 20.03 -26.39 1.66
N ALA A 873 18.93 -26.34 2.40
CA ALA A 873 17.94 -25.27 2.33
C ALA A 873 18.55 -23.90 2.73
N ALA A 874 19.23 -23.83 3.88
CA ALA A 874 19.89 -22.61 4.35
C ALA A 874 20.90 -22.06 3.34
N ARG A 875 21.68 -22.94 2.68
CA ARG A 875 22.64 -22.56 1.64
C ARG A 875 21.98 -22.00 0.38
N ARG A 876 20.91 -22.65 -0.10
CA ARG A 876 20.17 -22.16 -1.27
C ARG A 876 19.64 -20.74 -1.06
N ARG A 877 19.27 -20.38 0.18
CA ARG A 877 18.76 -19.06 0.55
C ARG A 877 19.85 -18.07 1.03
N GLY A 878 21.11 -18.49 1.09
CA GLY A 878 22.21 -17.63 1.55
C GLY A 878 22.16 -17.27 3.04
N GLN A 879 21.50 -18.08 3.87
CA GLN A 879 21.34 -17.82 5.30
C GLN A 879 22.51 -18.39 6.12
N ALA A 880 23.48 -17.53 6.43
CA ALA A 880 24.72 -17.94 7.10
C ALA A 880 24.52 -18.49 8.52
N ALA A 881 23.69 -17.84 9.35
CA ALA A 881 23.49 -18.25 10.74
C ALA A 881 22.80 -19.64 10.86
N PRO A 882 21.70 -19.94 10.16
CA PRO A 882 21.13 -21.29 10.13
C PRO A 882 22.10 -22.34 9.58
N ALA A 883 22.88 -22.02 8.54
CA ALA A 883 23.89 -22.94 8.01
C ALA A 883 24.96 -23.30 9.05
N ILE A 884 25.39 -22.32 9.86
CA ILE A 884 26.31 -22.56 10.99
C ILE A 884 25.64 -23.46 12.04
N CYS A 885 24.38 -23.20 12.41
CA CYS A 885 23.64 -24.02 13.36
C CYS A 885 23.59 -25.50 12.92
N PHE A 886 23.19 -25.78 11.68
CA PHE A 886 23.14 -27.16 11.18
C PHE A 886 24.51 -27.83 11.14
N LEU A 887 25.59 -27.09 10.89
CA LEU A 887 26.94 -27.66 10.94
C LEU A 887 27.35 -28.01 12.37
N CYS A 888 26.93 -27.22 13.36
CA CYS A 888 27.08 -27.59 14.77
C CYS A 888 26.24 -28.84 15.10
N ASP A 889 25.00 -28.91 14.61
CA ASP A 889 24.11 -30.05 14.87
C ASP A 889 24.65 -31.34 14.22
N LEU A 890 25.17 -31.25 12.98
CA LEU A 890 25.88 -32.34 12.30
C LEU A 890 27.16 -32.76 13.04
N SER A 891 27.85 -31.82 13.68
CA SER A 891 28.98 -32.13 14.57
C SER A 891 28.51 -32.92 15.79
N ALA A 892 27.38 -32.56 16.39
CA ALA A 892 26.79 -33.32 17.49
C ALA A 892 26.35 -34.73 17.07
N VAL A 893 25.79 -34.90 15.86
CA VAL A 893 25.47 -36.21 15.28
C VAL A 893 26.74 -37.07 15.11
N ALA A 894 27.80 -36.51 14.53
CA ALA A 894 29.06 -37.22 14.34
C ALA A 894 29.70 -37.61 15.69
N LYS A 895 29.64 -36.72 16.69
CA LYS A 895 30.07 -36.99 18.07
C LYS A 895 29.30 -38.16 18.68
N ALA A 896 27.98 -38.22 18.51
CA ALA A 896 27.15 -39.32 19.00
C ALA A 896 27.54 -40.67 18.35
N GLY A 897 27.97 -40.65 17.08
CA GLY A 897 28.54 -41.79 16.37
C GLY A 897 30.02 -42.09 16.67
N ASN A 898 30.63 -41.38 17.64
CA ASN A 898 32.06 -41.47 17.98
C ASN A 898 33.01 -41.12 16.81
N ASP A 899 32.54 -40.36 15.80
CA ASP A 899 33.33 -39.83 14.69
C ASP A 899 33.85 -38.42 15.02
N VAL A 900 34.94 -38.38 15.78
CA VAL A 900 35.59 -37.13 16.21
C VAL A 900 36.12 -36.33 15.02
N ALA A 901 36.63 -37.02 13.98
CA ALA A 901 37.18 -36.41 12.79
C ALA A 901 36.08 -35.70 11.98
N GLY A 902 34.96 -36.39 11.75
CA GLY A 902 33.79 -35.84 11.07
C GLY A 902 33.17 -34.68 11.84
N ALA A 903 33.10 -34.76 13.17
CA ALA A 903 32.58 -33.68 14.01
C ALA A 903 33.39 -32.38 13.85
N TYR A 904 34.72 -32.45 13.94
CA TYR A 904 35.58 -31.28 13.71
C TYR A 904 35.53 -30.79 12.26
N ALA A 905 35.40 -31.68 11.27
CA ALA A 905 35.25 -31.26 9.86
C ALA A 905 34.04 -30.32 9.68
N ARG A 906 32.91 -30.61 10.35
CA ARG A 906 31.71 -29.75 10.32
C ARG A 906 31.93 -28.43 11.07
N LEU A 907 32.55 -28.45 12.25
CA LEU A 907 32.88 -27.23 12.99
C LEU A 907 33.85 -26.32 12.21
N HIS A 908 34.78 -26.88 11.45
CA HIS A 908 35.67 -26.10 10.57
C HIS A 908 34.93 -25.41 9.44
N GLU A 909 33.98 -26.11 8.82
CA GLU A 909 33.13 -25.53 7.79
C GLU A 909 32.30 -24.37 8.35
N ALA A 910 31.76 -24.52 9.56
CA ALA A 910 31.02 -23.47 10.25
C ALA A 910 31.92 -22.27 10.62
N ALA A 911 33.11 -22.54 11.14
CA ALA A 911 34.11 -21.53 11.46
C ALA A 911 34.52 -20.71 10.22
N ALA A 912 34.63 -21.35 9.05
CA ALA A 912 34.91 -20.66 7.80
C ALA A 912 33.75 -19.74 7.35
N ILE A 913 32.50 -20.06 7.68
CA ILE A 913 31.36 -19.17 7.44
C ILE A 913 31.46 -17.96 8.36
N VAL A 914 31.66 -18.18 9.67
CA VAL A 914 31.87 -17.10 10.66
C VAL A 914 33.04 -16.20 10.26
N ALA A 915 34.11 -16.78 9.70
CA ALA A 915 35.26 -16.04 9.20
C ALA A 915 34.89 -15.00 8.13
N ARG A 916 33.93 -15.32 7.26
CA ARG A 916 33.50 -14.43 6.19
C ARG A 916 32.42 -13.44 6.62
N THR A 917 31.54 -13.85 7.53
CA THR A 917 30.35 -13.06 7.90
C THR A 917 30.53 -12.24 9.17
N GLY A 918 31.50 -12.59 10.01
CA GLY A 918 31.60 -12.09 11.37
C GLY A 918 30.49 -12.66 12.28
N GLY A 919 30.49 -12.23 13.55
CA GLY A 919 29.44 -12.52 14.52
C GLY A 919 29.93 -13.19 15.81
N ALA A 920 30.15 -12.38 16.85
CA ALA A 920 30.61 -12.86 18.15
C ALA A 920 29.74 -13.97 18.78
N PRO A 921 28.38 -13.94 18.70
CA PRO A 921 27.56 -15.01 19.27
C PRO A 921 27.79 -16.38 18.63
N MET A 922 27.97 -16.43 17.31
CA MET A 922 28.22 -17.69 16.59
C MET A 922 29.65 -18.19 16.84
N ALA A 923 30.63 -17.28 16.92
CA ALA A 923 31.99 -17.63 17.32
C ALA A 923 32.03 -18.28 18.71
N ARG A 924 31.33 -17.71 19.71
CA ARG A 924 31.20 -18.30 21.05
C ARG A 924 30.60 -19.70 21.01
N ARG A 925 29.50 -19.88 20.28
CA ARG A 925 28.87 -21.21 20.15
C ARG A 925 29.86 -22.24 19.60
N LEU A 926 30.60 -21.91 18.53
CA LEU A 926 31.58 -22.83 17.95
C LEU A 926 32.71 -23.20 18.92
N LEU A 927 33.18 -22.24 19.73
CA LEU A 927 34.20 -22.49 20.75
C LEU A 927 33.67 -23.41 21.85
N ILE A 928 32.44 -23.20 22.32
CA ILE A 928 31.77 -24.07 23.31
C ILE A 928 31.64 -25.50 22.76
N GLU A 929 31.15 -25.67 21.53
CA GLU A 929 30.99 -26.99 20.91
C GLU A 929 32.33 -27.70 20.67
N SER A 930 33.32 -26.94 20.18
CA SER A 930 34.69 -27.42 20.03
C SER A 930 35.27 -27.89 21.36
N ASP A 931 35.03 -27.14 22.44
CA ASP A 931 35.54 -27.50 23.76
C ASP A 931 34.87 -28.75 24.35
N ALA A 932 33.55 -28.83 24.20
CA ALA A 932 32.78 -30.00 24.63
C ALA A 932 33.24 -31.28 23.91
N LEU A 933 33.68 -31.17 22.65
CA LEU A 933 34.21 -32.29 21.87
C LEU A 933 35.66 -32.65 22.26
N LEU A 934 36.51 -31.64 22.52
CA LEU A 934 37.86 -31.84 23.01
C LEU A 934 37.87 -32.59 24.36
N THR A 935 37.00 -32.16 25.27
CA THR A 935 36.87 -32.72 26.62
C THR A 935 36.42 -34.18 26.60
N SER A 936 35.52 -34.56 25.68
CA SER A 936 35.01 -35.93 25.58
C SER A 936 35.98 -36.91 24.92
N ALA A 937 36.67 -36.51 23.85
CA ALA A 937 37.51 -37.43 23.08
C ALA A 937 38.91 -37.59 23.68
N ARG A 938 39.48 -36.51 24.23
CA ARG A 938 40.87 -36.47 24.74
C ARG A 938 41.86 -37.14 23.77
N THR A 939 41.79 -36.84 22.47
CA THR A 939 42.71 -37.32 21.41
C THR A 939 43.55 -36.17 20.85
N TRP A 940 44.69 -36.48 20.20
CA TRP A 940 45.48 -35.49 19.47
C TRP A 940 44.73 -34.89 18.28
N GLU A 941 43.87 -35.70 17.65
CA GLU A 941 42.98 -35.25 16.60
C GLU A 941 41.99 -34.19 17.10
N ALA A 942 41.40 -34.40 18.27
CA ALA A 942 40.52 -33.42 18.88
C ALA A 942 41.25 -32.13 19.25
N GLN A 943 42.46 -32.22 19.81
CA GLN A 943 43.27 -31.05 20.14
C GLN A 943 43.61 -30.22 18.88
N ARG A 944 43.97 -30.89 17.79
CA ARG A 944 44.24 -30.25 16.49
C ARG A 944 42.99 -29.54 15.95
N GLY A 945 41.84 -30.22 15.99
CA GLY A 945 40.56 -29.63 15.61
C GLY A 945 40.24 -28.38 16.42
N ALA A 946 40.37 -28.43 17.74
CA ALA A 946 40.11 -27.29 18.60
C ALA A 946 41.01 -26.08 18.27
N LEU A 947 42.31 -26.30 18.12
CA LEU A 947 43.27 -25.26 17.73
C LEU A 947 42.85 -24.55 16.43
N LYS A 948 42.44 -25.33 15.43
CA LYS A 948 42.04 -24.81 14.13
C LYS A 948 40.72 -24.04 14.20
N VAL A 949 39.72 -24.50 14.96
CA VAL A 949 38.47 -23.73 15.18
C VAL A 949 38.80 -22.41 15.87
N THR A 950 39.55 -22.44 16.98
CA THR A 950 39.91 -21.24 17.75
C THR A 950 40.64 -20.22 16.90
N ALA A 951 41.67 -20.62 16.15
CA ALA A 951 42.43 -19.73 15.28
C ALA A 951 41.57 -19.11 14.17
N THR A 952 40.56 -19.85 13.69
CA THR A 952 39.67 -19.37 12.63
C THR A 952 38.67 -18.32 13.14
N VAL A 953 38.10 -18.49 14.34
CA VAL A 953 36.97 -17.65 14.80
C VAL A 953 37.34 -16.52 15.76
N THR A 954 38.55 -16.52 16.32
CA THR A 954 38.96 -15.54 17.35
C THR A 954 38.85 -14.09 16.89
N PHE A 955 39.11 -13.77 15.61
CA PHE A 955 38.98 -12.40 15.12
C PHE A 955 37.53 -11.87 15.21
N ALA A 956 36.51 -12.74 15.24
CA ALA A 956 35.11 -12.37 15.34
C ALA A 956 34.67 -12.04 16.78
N LEU A 957 35.52 -12.29 17.78
CA LEU A 957 35.26 -11.96 19.19
C LEU A 957 35.72 -10.54 19.55
N PRO A 958 35.15 -9.92 20.61
CA PRO A 958 35.72 -8.74 21.27
C PRO A 958 37.15 -8.99 21.77
N ARG A 959 37.98 -7.95 21.78
CA ARG A 959 39.44 -8.05 22.08
C ARG A 959 39.75 -8.74 23.41
N GLU A 960 38.94 -8.48 24.43
CA GLU A 960 39.10 -9.05 25.78
C GLU A 960 38.89 -10.57 25.77
N GLU A 961 37.85 -11.04 25.06
CA GLU A 961 37.53 -12.47 24.94
C GLU A 961 38.56 -13.22 24.10
N ARG A 962 39.15 -12.59 23.08
CA ARG A 962 40.20 -13.21 22.25
C ARG A 962 41.36 -13.72 23.10
N SER A 963 41.77 -12.92 24.08
CA SER A 963 42.92 -13.22 24.93
C SER A 963 42.61 -14.37 25.89
N ALA A 964 41.39 -14.40 26.44
CA ALA A 964 40.92 -15.49 27.31
C ALA A 964 40.87 -16.83 26.55
N GLU A 965 40.28 -16.85 25.36
CA GLU A 965 40.15 -18.06 24.52
C GLU A 965 41.52 -18.57 24.04
N CYS A 966 42.41 -17.67 23.65
CA CYS A 966 43.79 -18.01 23.31
C CYS A 966 44.50 -18.65 24.51
N THR A 967 44.32 -18.09 25.71
CA THR A 967 44.94 -18.61 26.94
C THR A 967 44.45 -20.01 27.27
N GLN A 968 43.14 -20.23 27.25
CA GLN A 968 42.55 -21.54 27.53
C GLN A 968 43.02 -22.60 26.51
N THR A 969 43.03 -22.24 25.23
CA THR A 969 43.46 -23.13 24.14
C THR A 969 44.93 -23.52 24.29
N MET A 970 45.80 -22.56 24.63
CA MET A 970 47.23 -22.79 24.83
C MET A 970 47.53 -23.67 26.04
N SER A 971 46.87 -23.41 27.19
CA SER A 971 47.03 -24.24 28.38
C SER A 971 46.74 -25.73 28.11
N ARG A 972 45.68 -26.02 27.35
CA ARG A 972 45.32 -27.40 26.97
C ARG A 972 46.34 -28.05 26.04
N LEU A 973 46.88 -27.30 25.09
CA LEU A 973 47.95 -27.80 24.21
C LEU A 973 49.18 -28.19 25.02
N LEU A 974 49.64 -27.31 25.92
CA LEU A 974 50.81 -27.57 26.76
C LEU A 974 50.58 -28.76 27.69
N TRP A 975 49.40 -28.84 28.31
CA TRP A 975 49.01 -29.99 29.11
C TRP A 975 49.05 -31.30 28.32
N ARG A 976 48.60 -31.27 27.06
CA ARG A 976 48.59 -32.44 26.19
C ARG A 976 50.00 -32.92 25.83
N ILE A 977 50.92 -31.99 25.58
CA ILE A 977 52.33 -32.29 25.34
C ILE A 977 52.96 -32.88 26.60
N ALA A 978 52.74 -32.25 27.76
CA ALA A 978 53.28 -32.71 29.03
C ALA A 978 52.81 -34.11 29.43
N SER A 979 51.54 -34.44 29.18
CA SER A 979 50.98 -35.76 29.51
C SER A 979 51.39 -36.88 28.54
N ARG A 980 51.84 -36.55 27.33
CA ARG A 980 52.21 -37.55 26.29
C ARG A 980 53.71 -37.61 26.01
N GLY A 981 54.46 -36.58 26.39
CA GLY A 981 55.88 -36.41 26.09
C GLY A 981 56.12 -35.83 24.68
N TRP A 982 57.30 -35.23 24.50
CA TRP A 982 57.70 -34.56 23.25
C TRP A 982 57.70 -35.49 22.03
N ALA A 983 58.22 -36.71 22.17
CA ALA A 983 58.32 -37.67 21.07
C ALA A 983 56.95 -38.06 20.50
N ALA A 984 55.98 -38.38 21.36
CA ALA A 984 54.62 -38.74 20.95
C ALA A 984 53.81 -37.54 20.42
N SER A 985 54.27 -36.31 20.67
CA SER A 985 53.60 -35.08 20.24
C SER A 985 54.08 -34.58 18.87
N ARG A 986 55.21 -35.08 18.35
CA ARG A 986 55.86 -34.58 17.14
C ARG A 986 54.97 -34.57 15.90
N ASP A 987 54.41 -35.73 15.55
CA ASP A 987 53.62 -35.87 14.32
C ASP A 987 52.27 -35.13 14.41
N PRO A 988 51.53 -35.17 15.56
CA PRO A 988 50.36 -34.32 15.77
C PRO A 988 50.65 -32.82 15.63
N LEU A 989 51.74 -32.33 16.23
CA LEU A 989 52.13 -30.92 16.16
C LEU A 989 52.46 -30.50 14.72
N TRP A 990 53.14 -31.35 13.94
CA TRP A 990 53.38 -31.09 12.53
C TRP A 990 52.08 -30.92 11.73
N ARG A 991 51.08 -31.78 11.97
CA ARG A 991 49.78 -31.68 11.29
C ARG A 991 49.02 -30.42 11.70
N ALA A 992 49.01 -30.10 13.01
CA ALA A 992 48.39 -28.88 13.52
C ALA A 992 49.01 -27.62 12.92
N ARG A 993 50.35 -27.56 12.86
CA ARG A 993 51.11 -26.50 12.19
C ARG A 993 50.67 -26.30 10.75
N ARG A 994 50.62 -27.38 9.96
CA ARG A 994 50.25 -27.32 8.54
C ARG A 994 48.83 -26.76 8.36
N GLU A 995 47.90 -27.22 9.18
CA GLU A 995 46.50 -26.78 9.10
C GLU A 995 46.30 -25.34 9.55
N LEU A 996 46.97 -24.90 10.61
CA LEU A 996 46.93 -23.50 11.06
C LEU A 996 47.56 -22.56 10.02
N SER A 997 48.62 -23.01 9.33
CA SER A 997 49.21 -22.26 8.21
C SER A 997 48.21 -22.09 7.06
N GLN A 998 47.43 -23.12 6.74
CA GLN A 998 46.36 -23.03 5.74
C GLN A 998 45.25 -22.05 6.17
N VAL A 999 44.89 -22.01 7.45
CA VAL A 999 43.93 -21.02 7.97
C VAL A 999 44.47 -19.60 7.81
N ARG A 1000 45.75 -19.37 8.15
CA ARG A 1000 46.41 -18.08 7.95
C ARG A 1000 46.39 -17.65 6.48
N GLU A 1001 46.75 -18.56 5.57
CA GLU A 1001 46.72 -18.29 4.13
C GLU A 1001 45.30 -17.96 3.63
N ALA A 1002 44.29 -18.67 4.11
CA ALA A 1002 42.89 -18.45 3.72
C ALA A 1002 42.31 -17.13 4.26
N GLN A 1003 42.73 -16.69 5.45
CA GLN A 1003 42.22 -15.46 6.09
C GLN A 1003 43.01 -14.20 5.73
N GLY A 1004 44.26 -14.33 5.28
CA GLY A 1004 45.10 -13.19 4.91
C GLY A 1004 45.23 -12.19 6.06
N GLU A 1005 44.89 -10.92 5.80
CA GLU A 1005 44.94 -9.85 6.80
C GLU A 1005 43.93 -10.00 7.95
N GLN A 1006 42.89 -10.84 7.77
CA GLN A 1006 41.89 -11.10 8.82
C GLN A 1006 42.36 -12.12 9.87
N PHE A 1007 43.53 -12.73 9.68
CA PHE A 1007 44.10 -13.67 10.65
C PHE A 1007 44.52 -12.92 11.93
N SER A 1008 43.85 -13.22 13.04
CA SER A 1008 44.05 -12.47 14.29
C SER A 1008 45.46 -12.63 14.88
N GLU A 1009 45.91 -11.64 15.66
CA GLU A 1009 47.15 -11.73 16.44
C GLU A 1009 47.15 -12.96 17.37
N GLN A 1010 46.00 -13.31 17.94
CA GLN A 1010 45.84 -14.52 18.77
C GLN A 1010 45.94 -15.81 17.94
N GLY A 1011 45.36 -15.84 16.74
CA GLY A 1011 45.54 -16.95 15.80
C GLY A 1011 47.02 -17.12 15.40
N ARG A 1012 47.74 -16.01 15.21
CA ARG A 1012 49.18 -16.00 14.96
C ARG A 1012 49.98 -16.49 16.16
N PHE A 1013 49.62 -16.05 17.37
CA PHE A 1013 50.23 -16.53 18.60
C PHE A 1013 50.09 -18.05 18.74
N ILE A 1014 48.89 -18.61 18.48
CA ILE A 1014 48.65 -20.06 18.52
C ILE A 1014 49.52 -20.80 17.50
N LEU A 1015 49.60 -20.31 16.25
CA LEU A 1015 50.44 -20.91 15.21
C LEU A 1015 51.93 -20.90 15.59
N ASP A 1016 52.44 -19.75 16.03
CA ASP A 1016 53.84 -19.58 16.40
C ASP A 1016 54.20 -20.46 17.61
N ALA A 1017 53.27 -20.63 18.57
CA ALA A 1017 53.46 -21.51 19.72
C ALA A 1017 53.46 -23.00 19.33
N VAL A 1018 52.59 -23.41 18.40
CA VAL A 1018 52.63 -24.76 17.81
C VAL A 1018 53.94 -25.00 17.06
N ASP A 1019 54.46 -24.00 16.35
CA ASP A 1019 55.76 -24.06 15.65
C ASP A 1019 56.93 -24.24 16.62
N ALA A 1020 56.96 -23.50 17.73
CA ALA A 1020 57.97 -23.64 18.78
C ALA A 1020 57.92 -25.04 19.42
N CYS A 1021 56.73 -25.52 19.80
CA CYS A 1021 56.54 -26.86 20.35
C CYS A 1021 56.94 -27.96 19.35
N TYR A 1022 56.64 -27.79 18.07
CA TYR A 1022 57.04 -28.74 17.02
C TYR A 1022 58.56 -28.77 16.82
N ALA A 1023 59.22 -27.60 16.78
CA ALA A 1023 60.68 -27.51 16.67
C ALA A 1023 61.36 -28.25 17.82
N ARG A 1024 60.85 -28.11 19.05
CA ARG A 1024 61.31 -28.88 20.21
C ARG A 1024 61.13 -30.38 20.02
N ALA A 1025 59.95 -30.83 19.61
CA ALA A 1025 59.67 -32.24 19.37
C ALA A 1025 60.53 -32.86 18.23
N LYS A 1026 61.09 -32.03 17.34
CA LYS A 1026 62.04 -32.41 16.29
C LYS A 1026 63.51 -32.46 16.76
N GLY A 1027 63.80 -32.01 17.98
CA GLY A 1027 65.16 -31.92 18.52
C GLY A 1027 65.89 -30.59 18.22
N LEU A 1028 65.18 -29.58 17.73
CA LEU A 1028 65.74 -28.24 17.44
C LEU A 1028 65.59 -27.32 18.66
N ALA A 1029 66.25 -27.67 19.76
CA ALA A 1029 66.05 -27.03 21.07
C ALA A 1029 66.31 -25.51 21.07
N GLU A 1030 67.41 -25.06 20.46
CA GLU A 1030 67.79 -23.63 20.44
C GLU A 1030 66.77 -22.76 19.68
N ALA A 1031 66.36 -23.21 18.49
CA ALA A 1031 65.36 -22.52 17.68
C ALA A 1031 63.99 -22.47 18.37
N ALA A 1032 63.59 -23.57 19.00
CA ALA A 1032 62.35 -23.65 19.76
C ALA A 1032 62.36 -22.71 20.98
N GLN A 1033 63.48 -22.63 21.69
CA GLN A 1033 63.65 -21.77 22.87
C GLN A 1033 63.68 -20.28 22.50
N ALA A 1034 64.33 -19.91 21.40
CA ALA A 1034 64.33 -18.53 20.90
C ALA A 1034 62.91 -18.05 20.53
N GLU A 1035 62.15 -18.87 19.81
CA GLU A 1035 60.78 -18.53 19.44
C GLU A 1035 59.84 -18.51 20.65
N ALA A 1036 59.99 -19.47 21.57
CA ALA A 1036 59.24 -19.50 22.81
C ALA A 1036 59.52 -18.27 23.71
N ALA A 1037 60.76 -17.77 23.76
CA ALA A 1037 61.11 -16.55 24.48
C ALA A 1037 60.46 -15.30 23.87
N ARG A 1038 60.35 -15.24 22.53
CA ARG A 1038 59.61 -14.18 21.82
C ARG A 1038 58.13 -14.20 22.19
N LEU A 1039 57.52 -15.39 22.24
CA LEU A 1039 56.11 -15.56 22.61
C LEU A 1039 55.84 -15.27 24.09
N ASP A 1040 56.78 -15.61 24.98
CA ASP A 1040 56.70 -15.20 26.38
C ASP A 1040 56.76 -13.68 26.52
N ALA A 1041 57.61 -12.98 25.77
CA ALA A 1041 57.63 -11.52 25.78
C ALA A 1041 56.28 -10.92 25.33
N LEU A 1042 55.66 -11.49 24.29
CA LEU A 1042 54.34 -11.04 23.80
C LEU A 1042 53.20 -11.32 24.79
N SER A 1043 53.29 -12.40 25.56
CA SER A 1043 52.31 -12.79 26.57
C SER A 1043 52.65 -12.31 27.98
N GLN A 1044 53.68 -11.47 28.14
CA GLN A 1044 54.22 -11.02 29.44
C GLN A 1044 54.56 -12.18 30.39
N GLY A 1045 55.04 -13.30 29.84
CA GLY A 1045 55.40 -14.51 30.57
C GLY A 1045 54.21 -15.35 31.03
N GLY A 1046 53.00 -15.10 30.51
CA GLY A 1046 51.77 -15.77 30.94
C GLY A 1046 51.79 -17.29 30.81
N PHE A 1047 52.55 -17.84 29.86
CA PHE A 1047 52.63 -19.28 29.60
C PHE A 1047 53.97 -19.93 29.98
N GLN A 1048 55.03 -19.13 30.18
CA GLN A 1048 56.40 -19.61 30.43
C GLN A 1048 56.86 -20.62 29.36
N LEU A 1049 56.53 -20.38 28.09
CA LEU A 1049 56.82 -21.27 26.96
C LEU A 1049 58.31 -21.57 26.83
N ALA A 1050 59.20 -20.61 27.05
CA ALA A 1050 60.64 -20.82 26.94
C ALA A 1050 61.15 -21.83 27.96
N SER A 1051 60.66 -21.74 29.19
CA SER A 1051 60.98 -22.68 30.27
C SER A 1051 60.32 -24.05 30.03
N PHE A 1052 59.08 -24.06 29.52
CA PHE A 1052 58.37 -25.30 29.18
C PHE A 1052 59.08 -26.07 28.06
N VAL A 1053 59.50 -25.39 27.00
CA VAL A 1053 60.23 -25.96 25.86
C VAL A 1053 61.63 -26.42 26.27
N ALA A 1054 62.30 -25.71 27.19
CA ALA A 1054 63.63 -26.08 27.69
C ALA A 1054 63.62 -27.38 28.54
N ALA A 1055 62.50 -27.71 29.17
CA ALA A 1055 62.38 -28.91 30.00
C ALA A 1055 62.68 -30.19 29.19
N GLY A 1056 63.59 -31.02 29.71
CA GLY A 1056 63.94 -32.32 29.12
C GLY A 1056 62.76 -33.29 29.15
N ASP A 1057 62.03 -33.29 30.26
CA ASP A 1057 60.69 -33.86 30.38
C ASP A 1057 59.68 -32.73 30.61
N ALA A 1058 58.69 -32.63 29.71
CA ALA A 1058 57.62 -31.64 29.80
C ALA A 1058 56.74 -31.82 31.06
N SER A 1059 56.76 -33.00 31.69
CA SER A 1059 56.03 -33.30 32.92
C SER A 1059 56.64 -32.65 34.18
N GLU A 1060 57.90 -32.22 34.14
CA GLU A 1060 58.62 -31.67 35.30
C GLU A 1060 58.45 -30.15 35.49
N HIS A 1061 57.80 -29.46 34.55
CA HIS A 1061 57.73 -27.99 34.53
C HIS A 1061 56.77 -27.41 35.61
N PRO A 1062 57.11 -26.29 36.30
CA PRO A 1062 56.22 -25.69 37.31
C PRO A 1062 54.84 -25.26 36.79
N ALA A 1063 54.75 -24.76 35.56
CA ALA A 1063 53.47 -24.43 34.93
C ALA A 1063 52.56 -25.66 34.71
N TRP A 1064 53.13 -26.87 34.62
CA TRP A 1064 52.36 -28.13 34.58
C TRP A 1064 51.64 -28.42 35.90
N ARG A 1065 52.24 -28.08 37.05
CA ARG A 1065 51.58 -28.24 38.36
C ARG A 1065 50.40 -27.29 38.53
N LYS A 1066 50.49 -26.08 37.97
CA LYS A 1066 49.41 -25.08 38.01
C LYS A 1066 48.25 -25.49 37.09
N ALA A 1067 48.51 -25.84 35.84
CA ALA A 1067 47.49 -26.31 34.90
C ALA A 1067 46.77 -27.58 35.37
N ARG A 1068 47.47 -28.49 36.06
CA ARG A 1068 46.89 -29.71 36.66
C ARG A 1068 45.98 -29.39 37.87
N ALA A 1069 46.27 -28.34 38.63
CA ALA A 1069 45.43 -27.91 39.75
C ALA A 1069 44.11 -27.29 39.26
N ASP A 1070 44.14 -26.58 38.14
CA ASP A 1070 42.97 -25.95 37.53
C ASP A 1070 42.03 -26.95 36.81
N GLU A 1071 42.53 -28.13 36.42
CA GLU A 1071 41.73 -29.22 35.83
C GLU A 1071 41.17 -30.22 36.85
N SER A 1072 41.60 -30.17 38.12
CA SER A 1072 41.06 -31.05 39.15
C SER A 1072 39.64 -30.58 39.46
N PRO A 1073 38.58 -31.35 39.13
CA PRO A 1073 37.23 -30.91 39.38
C PRO A 1073 37.08 -30.76 40.89
N ALA A 1074 36.73 -29.56 41.35
CA ALA A 1074 36.13 -29.39 42.66
C ALA A 1074 35.00 -30.42 42.74
N SER A 1075 35.12 -31.37 43.66
CA SER A 1075 34.10 -32.36 43.96
C SER A 1075 32.76 -31.64 44.06
N SER A 1076 31.79 -32.09 43.28
CA SER A 1076 30.41 -31.64 43.25
C SER A 1076 29.84 -31.51 44.66
N GLY A 1077 29.83 -30.29 45.19
CA GLY A 1077 28.89 -29.87 46.21
C GLY A 1077 27.54 -29.73 45.53
N SER A 1078 26.62 -30.63 45.85
CA SER A 1078 25.21 -30.51 45.50
C SER A 1078 24.62 -29.23 46.09
N ALA A 1079 24.01 -28.38 45.27
CA ALA A 1079 23.02 -27.42 45.71
C ALA A 1079 22.08 -27.05 44.55
N GLY A 1080 20.79 -27.34 44.78
CA GLY A 1080 19.58 -26.57 44.45
C GLY A 1080 19.49 -25.87 43.10
#